data_AF-A0A7D7QK89-F1
#
_entry.id   AF-A0A7D7QK89-F1
#
_cell.length_a   1.000
_cell.length_b   1.000
_cell.length_c   1.000
_cell.angle_alpha   90.00
_cell.angle_beta   90.00
_cell.angle_gamma   90.00
#
_symmetry.space_group_name_H-M   'P 1'
#
loop_
_entity.id
_entity.type
_entity.pdbx_description
1 polymer ?
#
loop_
_entity_poly.entity_id
_entity_poly.type
_entity_poly.pdbx_seq_one_letter_code
_entity_poly.pdbx_strand_id
1 'polypeptide(L)'
;MSYHPANSERFSKASEVGLGWSLYGTGGLIYREINKYSGIPTDLYYYNFFGKSGKFTFSQDSSGVRHLTKLTNDKLMISFAPSANDFKFTVTDVDGVSYIFDTRDKAYAYVGAMEFNYAGAYYLTEVLDTGMQQLFTLVYVEDIYTQPGKYATVIPVKSLKISSISSAFGTISFQYTIDSSLRKKDSDQFKLNVLELKTTSGKVIQKFGFESSSSPFVYPLGYMPVPPDPCGHSHVQNKRVLSKLLKYSKTNTFQQTEFFYGQAITGNWTLPLGLCFSNEEENPAYLGQGLLKRIKLPTGAEIKYQYEPHQYYVNKNSSYYFTNNAPPNAVLDREAQYYEDVGEFPFNFTGGTVLGLFNLPHNPDNSEGASYLAYTFDVHSYYDNPILPEGQQGSVNFSLVGGIQTPQGVKFLPGNQSFQINGTGGTGYVVIKRIRYKSLPLPNYSTGKGVRIKKIEYYDNNTIIPDQTKQYSYQNFSDNQMPSGFLNDFGNQNSVVYKNVKEVTGNQAGYTKYFFKAMNDYPENINTDSAAVTNSNLRYGSLKYVNILDKGLHYKTQIFNNDNVKKAEEYSEFEFSETEAATYTTGYELETIGRNALITKQITSSTAFYSDGSRTEVTESVRDTRDLNVISQKTTGADGIVTMQTTTYPWSLVLTDPRLWNANIRSFPLITETKRNGTLISKQETKYENTSHFFPTSQVSYLPDNPAQGVKNISYDIYDDKGNLVQFTEFPDVGTGKSTTVIWGYNKTVPIAKVEGAKFSEIPAALISSIVSASNSDANATSAQEAATEWALVEALNLFRTNTAMKDFMISCYTYDPLVGVTKMIPPTGLMETYQYDTYNRLHRVLDVNGVALKEYQYNYKQ
;
A
#
# COMPACT_ATOMS: atom_id res chain seq x y z
N MET A 1 -2.99 3.97 -10.16
CA MET A 1 -2.67 5.14 -9.32
C MET A 1 -3.20 4.88 -7.93
N SER A 2 -2.37 5.00 -6.90
CA SER A 2 -2.71 4.68 -5.51
C SER A 2 -2.31 5.82 -4.58
N TYR A 3 -3.06 6.03 -3.50
CA TYR A 3 -2.75 7.02 -2.47
C TYR A 3 -2.41 6.31 -1.15
N HIS A 4 -1.36 6.75 -0.45
CA HIS A 4 -1.03 6.28 0.88
C HIS A 4 -0.62 7.45 1.79
N PRO A 5 -1.23 7.61 2.99
CA PRO A 5 -0.91 8.71 3.91
C PRO A 5 0.58 8.82 4.25
N ALA A 6 1.27 7.69 4.51
CA ALA A 6 2.70 7.68 4.83
C ALA A 6 3.60 8.24 3.69
N ASN A 7 3.11 8.23 2.44
CA ASN A 7 3.81 8.85 1.31
C ASN A 7 3.63 10.38 1.27
N SER A 8 2.93 10.95 2.25
CA SER A 8 2.77 12.40 2.44
C SER A 8 3.59 12.94 3.61
N GLU A 9 4.29 12.09 4.36
CA GLU A 9 5.08 12.47 5.52
C GLU A 9 6.20 13.47 5.16
N ARG A 10 6.70 14.19 6.16
CA ARG A 10 7.74 15.22 6.02
C ARG A 10 8.95 14.72 5.23
N PHE A 11 9.43 13.53 5.53
CA PHE A 11 10.61 12.95 4.87
C PHE A 11 10.31 12.26 3.54
N SER A 12 9.04 12.11 3.17
CA SER A 12 8.62 11.52 1.90
C SER A 12 8.68 12.54 0.77
N LYS A 13 9.34 12.17 -0.33
CA LYS A 13 9.39 12.95 -1.58
C LYS A 13 8.04 12.84 -2.31
N ALA A 14 7.51 13.93 -2.83
CA ALA A 14 6.33 13.88 -3.72
C ALA A 14 6.69 13.15 -5.01
N SER A 15 5.86 12.22 -5.46
CA SER A 15 6.14 11.39 -6.64
C SER A 15 5.96 12.15 -7.96
N GLU A 16 6.09 11.43 -9.07
CA GLU A 16 5.76 11.90 -10.41
C GLU A 16 4.31 12.33 -10.59
N VAL A 17 3.40 11.78 -9.77
CA VAL A 17 1.98 12.12 -9.76
C VAL A 17 1.70 13.25 -8.77
N GLY A 18 2.30 13.17 -7.57
CA GLY A 18 2.11 14.16 -6.51
C GLY A 18 2.24 13.55 -5.12
N LEU A 19 2.17 14.39 -4.09
CA LEU A 19 2.31 13.99 -2.69
C LEU A 19 1.28 12.94 -2.29
N GLY A 20 1.74 11.86 -1.65
CA GLY A 20 0.92 10.72 -1.24
C GLY A 20 0.48 9.79 -2.39
N TRP A 21 0.54 10.25 -3.64
CA TRP A 21 0.14 9.48 -4.83
C TRP A 21 1.32 8.77 -5.47
N SER A 22 1.07 7.65 -6.13
CA SER A 22 2.09 6.97 -6.93
C SER A 22 1.45 6.08 -8.00
N LEU A 23 2.22 5.80 -9.05
CA LEU A 23 1.94 4.70 -9.97
C LEU A 23 2.53 3.37 -9.46
N TYR A 24 2.54 3.18 -8.14
CA TYR A 24 3.21 2.06 -7.46
C TYR A 24 2.91 0.71 -8.13
N GLY A 25 3.95 -0.09 -8.37
CA GLY A 25 3.85 -1.41 -8.99
C GLY A 25 3.66 -1.44 -10.51
N THR A 26 3.46 -0.29 -11.18
CA THR A 26 3.20 -0.24 -12.64
C THR A 26 4.45 -0.52 -13.49
N GLY A 27 5.61 -0.02 -13.05
CA GLY A 27 6.89 -0.29 -13.70
C GLY A 27 7.54 -1.60 -13.28
N GLY A 28 7.14 -2.19 -12.15
CA GLY A 28 7.81 -3.36 -11.58
C GLY A 28 9.28 -3.11 -11.23
N LEU A 29 9.63 -3.13 -9.94
CA LEU A 29 11.00 -2.91 -9.51
C LEU A 29 11.49 -4.00 -8.55
N ILE A 30 12.76 -4.35 -8.68
CA ILE A 30 13.57 -4.93 -7.62
C ILE A 30 14.56 -3.85 -7.19
N TYR A 31 14.46 -3.36 -5.95
CA TYR A 31 15.28 -2.27 -5.46
C TYR A 31 16.03 -2.65 -4.19
N ARG A 32 17.22 -2.10 -4.06
CA ARG A 32 18.17 -2.39 -2.99
C ARG A 32 17.96 -1.43 -1.83
N GLU A 33 18.02 -1.93 -0.61
CA GLU A 33 17.97 -1.09 0.57
C GLU A 33 19.23 -0.23 0.68
N ILE A 34 19.05 1.04 1.04
CA ILE A 34 20.13 1.97 1.37
C ILE A 34 20.11 2.20 2.87
N ASN A 35 21.25 2.02 3.54
CA ASN A 35 21.38 2.33 4.95
C ASN A 35 21.15 3.84 5.16
N LYS A 36 20.15 4.20 5.96
CA LYS A 36 19.78 5.60 6.21
C LYS A 36 20.87 6.44 6.88
N TYR A 37 21.82 5.83 7.57
CA TYR A 37 22.88 6.54 8.31
C TYR A 37 24.17 6.64 7.50
N SER A 38 24.62 5.56 6.85
CA SER A 38 25.86 5.56 6.07
C SER A 38 25.65 5.94 4.60
N GLY A 39 24.43 5.84 4.08
CA GLY A 39 24.13 6.00 2.65
C GLY A 39 24.67 4.85 1.78
N ILE A 40 25.17 3.78 2.41
CA ILE A 40 25.74 2.62 1.73
C ILE A 40 24.63 1.59 1.45
N PRO A 41 24.56 1.03 0.23
CA PRO A 41 23.61 -0.03 -0.10
C PRO A 41 23.89 -1.33 0.69
N THR A 42 22.85 -1.99 1.20
CA THR A 42 22.94 -3.26 1.96
C THR A 42 22.72 -4.47 1.05
N ASP A 43 22.89 -5.72 1.51
CA ASP A 43 22.54 -6.90 0.70
C ASP A 43 21.04 -7.26 0.71
N LEU A 44 20.20 -6.40 1.30
CA LEU A 44 18.74 -6.56 1.30
C LEU A 44 18.11 -5.94 0.04
N TYR A 45 17.27 -6.71 -0.62
CA TYR A 45 16.51 -6.31 -1.80
C TYR A 45 15.02 -6.46 -1.53
N TYR A 46 14.25 -5.54 -2.09
CA TYR A 46 12.80 -5.55 -2.10
C TYR A 46 12.32 -5.70 -3.54
N TYR A 47 11.23 -6.42 -3.76
CA TYR A 47 10.53 -6.46 -5.05
C TYR A 47 9.12 -5.90 -4.90
N ASN A 48 8.65 -5.20 -5.93
CA ASN A 48 7.28 -4.72 -6.04
C ASN A 48 6.85 -4.62 -7.50
N PHE A 49 5.90 -5.44 -7.93
CA PHE A 49 5.39 -5.46 -9.31
C PHE A 49 4.01 -6.12 -9.35
N PHE A 50 3.05 -5.57 -10.10
CA PHE A 50 1.73 -6.20 -10.35
C PHE A 50 1.03 -6.81 -9.11
N GLY A 51 1.03 -6.09 -7.99
CA GLY A 51 0.41 -6.55 -6.73
C GLY A 51 1.23 -7.57 -5.94
N LYS A 52 2.41 -7.96 -6.43
CA LYS A 52 3.37 -8.82 -5.75
C LYS A 52 4.43 -7.96 -5.06
N SER A 53 4.74 -8.26 -3.81
CA SER A 53 5.78 -7.56 -3.08
C SER A 53 6.43 -8.42 -2.01
N GLY A 54 7.72 -8.19 -1.76
CA GLY A 54 8.46 -8.88 -0.73
C GLY A 54 9.92 -8.47 -0.72
N LYS A 55 10.74 -9.29 -0.08
CA LYS A 55 12.18 -9.06 0.11
C LYS A 55 12.98 -10.35 0.14
N PHE A 56 14.25 -10.23 -0.24
CA PHE A 56 15.26 -11.28 -0.22
C PHE A 56 16.63 -10.67 0.07
N THR A 57 17.59 -11.50 0.48
CA THR A 57 18.98 -11.08 0.74
C THR A 57 19.95 -11.96 -0.02
N PHE A 58 21.17 -11.47 -0.23
CA PHE A 58 22.29 -12.30 -0.67
C PHE A 58 23.20 -12.67 0.51
N SER A 59 23.75 -13.88 0.47
CA SER A 59 24.93 -14.28 1.24
C SER A 59 26.05 -14.68 0.27
N GLN A 60 27.29 -14.71 0.75
CA GLN A 60 28.43 -15.25 -0.01
C GLN A 60 28.98 -16.47 0.72
N ASP A 61 29.26 -17.54 -0.01
CA ASP A 61 30.04 -18.65 0.56
C ASP A 61 31.54 -18.33 0.60
N SER A 62 32.33 -19.23 1.18
CA SER A 62 33.78 -19.09 1.28
C SER A 62 34.50 -19.00 -0.07
N SER A 63 33.85 -19.38 -1.17
CA SER A 63 34.35 -19.27 -2.54
C SER A 63 33.93 -17.96 -3.23
N GLY A 64 33.19 -17.10 -2.54
CA GLY A 64 32.67 -15.83 -3.06
C GLY A 64 31.43 -15.99 -3.95
N VAL A 65 30.84 -17.18 -4.04
CA VAL A 65 29.60 -17.39 -4.80
C VAL A 65 28.44 -16.83 -4.01
N ARG A 66 27.59 -16.04 -4.67
CA ARG A 66 26.40 -15.43 -4.07
C ARG A 66 25.25 -16.43 -4.05
N HIS A 67 24.56 -16.52 -2.91
CA HIS A 67 23.35 -17.31 -2.71
C HIS A 67 22.18 -16.38 -2.36
N LEU A 68 21.04 -16.56 -3.02
CA LEU A 68 19.83 -15.78 -2.74
C LEU A 68 19.00 -16.49 -1.67
N THR A 69 18.62 -15.76 -0.62
CA THR A 69 17.71 -16.23 0.43
C THR A 69 16.47 -15.36 0.45
N LYS A 70 15.29 -15.94 0.20
CA LYS A 70 14.03 -15.23 0.34
C LYS A 70 13.72 -14.98 1.80
N LEU A 71 13.33 -13.74 2.12
CA LEU A 71 12.89 -13.35 3.45
C LEU A 71 11.36 -13.19 3.52
N THR A 72 10.71 -13.05 2.37
CA THR A 72 9.26 -13.11 2.23
C THR A 72 8.83 -14.52 1.86
N ASN A 73 7.98 -15.09 2.71
CA ASN A 73 7.37 -16.40 2.51
C ASN A 73 6.20 -16.30 1.53
N ASP A 74 6.49 -16.35 0.24
CA ASP A 74 5.50 -16.45 -0.83
C ASP A 74 5.87 -17.55 -1.83
N LYS A 75 4.97 -17.76 -2.81
CA LYS A 75 5.07 -18.83 -3.81
C LYS A 75 5.88 -18.45 -5.07
N LEU A 76 6.51 -17.26 -5.08
CA LEU A 76 7.30 -16.80 -6.22
C LEU A 76 8.66 -17.49 -6.25
N MET A 77 9.16 -17.78 -7.44
CA MET A 77 10.55 -18.20 -7.64
C MET A 77 11.37 -16.99 -8.08
N ILE A 78 12.52 -16.76 -7.46
CA ILE A 78 13.44 -15.67 -7.83
C ILE A 78 14.76 -16.30 -8.23
N SER A 79 15.19 -16.06 -9.46
CA SER A 79 16.51 -16.43 -9.97
C SER A 79 17.26 -15.20 -10.47
N PHE A 80 18.58 -15.31 -10.56
CA PHE A 80 19.43 -14.24 -11.04
C PHE A 80 20.60 -14.82 -11.84
N ALA A 81 21.03 -14.12 -12.88
CA ALA A 81 22.28 -14.41 -13.56
C ALA A 81 23.42 -13.61 -12.91
N PRO A 82 24.49 -14.24 -12.39
CA PRO A 82 25.57 -13.52 -11.75
C PRO A 82 26.47 -12.84 -12.79
N SER A 83 26.70 -11.54 -12.62
CA SER A 83 27.89 -10.87 -13.11
C SER A 83 28.38 -9.88 -12.04
N ALA A 84 29.66 -9.48 -12.09
CA ALA A 84 30.27 -8.67 -11.03
C ALA A 84 29.51 -7.35 -10.82
N ASN A 85 28.65 -7.32 -9.79
CA ASN A 85 27.75 -6.22 -9.40
C ASN A 85 26.64 -5.86 -10.40
N ASP A 86 26.34 -6.75 -11.34
CA ASP A 86 25.28 -6.54 -12.32
C ASP A 86 24.42 -7.80 -12.43
N PHE A 87 23.13 -7.66 -12.13
CA PHE A 87 22.19 -8.76 -12.04
C PHE A 87 21.09 -8.58 -13.08
N LYS A 88 20.79 -9.67 -13.77
CA LYS A 88 19.51 -9.86 -14.44
C LYS A 88 18.67 -10.76 -13.56
N PHE A 89 17.53 -10.26 -13.08
CA PHE A 89 16.63 -11.06 -12.26
C PHE A 89 15.49 -11.61 -13.12
N THR A 90 15.12 -12.85 -12.83
CA THR A 90 13.87 -13.44 -13.32
C THR A 90 13.04 -13.82 -12.11
N VAL A 91 11.84 -13.28 -12.03
CA VAL A 91 10.84 -13.73 -11.05
C VAL A 91 9.80 -14.53 -11.79
N THR A 92 9.49 -15.75 -11.35
CA THR A 92 8.42 -16.57 -11.93
C THR A 92 7.29 -16.68 -10.93
N ASP A 93 6.06 -16.41 -11.35
CA ASP A 93 4.89 -16.55 -10.49
C ASP A 93 4.31 -17.96 -10.47
N VAL A 94 3.22 -18.13 -9.74
CA VAL A 94 2.58 -19.43 -9.47
C VAL A 94 1.89 -20.05 -10.67
N ASP A 95 1.71 -19.29 -11.74
CA ASP A 95 1.14 -19.76 -13.00
C ASP A 95 2.26 -20.05 -14.01
N GLY A 96 3.54 -19.89 -13.61
CA GLY A 96 4.72 -20.06 -14.45
C GLY A 96 5.04 -18.86 -15.36
N VAL A 97 4.34 -17.73 -15.18
CA VAL A 97 4.63 -16.48 -15.91
C VAL A 97 5.94 -15.89 -15.39
N SER A 98 6.86 -15.56 -16.29
CA SER A 98 8.19 -15.04 -15.97
C SER A 98 8.29 -13.54 -16.19
N TYR A 99 8.85 -12.84 -15.20
CA TYR A 99 9.02 -11.39 -15.13
C TYR A 99 10.51 -11.08 -15.15
N ILE A 100 10.98 -10.44 -16.21
CA ILE A 100 12.40 -10.24 -16.51
C ILE A 100 12.82 -8.82 -16.16
N PHE A 101 13.76 -8.67 -15.23
CA PHE A 101 14.31 -7.38 -14.81
C PHE A 101 15.74 -7.25 -15.36
N ASP A 102 15.87 -6.57 -16.50
CA ASP A 102 17.12 -6.51 -17.28
C ASP A 102 17.64 -5.08 -17.50
N THR A 103 16.94 -4.07 -16.96
CA THR A 103 17.40 -2.68 -16.99
C THR A 103 17.58 -2.19 -15.56
N ARG A 104 18.54 -1.28 -15.33
CA ARG A 104 18.85 -0.76 -14.00
C ARG A 104 19.20 0.72 -14.00
N ASP A 105 19.06 1.32 -12.83
CA ASP A 105 19.55 2.67 -12.55
C ASP A 105 21.07 2.69 -12.29
N LYS A 106 21.61 3.88 -12.05
CA LYS A 106 22.99 4.06 -11.60
C LYS A 106 23.02 5.10 -10.50
N ALA A 107 23.34 4.64 -9.29
CA ALA A 107 23.50 5.45 -8.09
C ALA A 107 24.95 5.38 -7.59
N TYR A 108 25.26 6.18 -6.57
CA TYR A 108 26.59 6.27 -5.99
C TYR A 108 26.52 6.37 -4.46
N ALA A 109 27.58 5.91 -3.79
CA ALA A 109 27.78 6.03 -2.36
C ALA A 109 29.25 6.32 -2.05
N TYR A 110 29.52 6.75 -0.81
CA TYR A 110 30.86 7.01 -0.32
C TYR A 110 31.20 6.06 0.83
N VAL A 111 32.38 5.43 0.76
CA VAL A 111 33.01 4.74 1.89
C VAL A 111 34.29 5.51 2.24
N GLY A 112 34.25 6.26 3.34
CA GLY A 112 35.32 7.22 3.66
C GLY A 112 35.46 8.29 2.58
N ALA A 113 36.63 8.33 1.92
CA ALA A 113 36.89 9.22 0.79
C ALA A 113 36.65 8.55 -0.59
N MET A 114 36.42 7.24 -0.62
CA MET A 114 36.26 6.48 -1.86
C MET A 114 34.80 6.51 -2.34
N GLU A 115 34.63 6.81 -3.62
CA GLU A 115 33.36 6.75 -4.33
C GLU A 115 33.21 5.39 -5.01
N PHE A 116 32.01 4.82 -4.99
CA PHE A 116 31.69 3.69 -5.85
C PHE A 116 30.26 3.80 -6.39
N ASN A 117 30.09 3.27 -7.61
CA ASN A 117 28.80 3.20 -8.28
C ASN A 117 28.12 1.87 -7.97
N TYR A 118 26.80 1.88 -7.89
CA TYR A 118 25.98 0.69 -7.73
C TYR A 118 24.63 0.85 -8.43
N ALA A 119 23.93 -0.27 -8.63
CA ALA A 119 22.54 -0.27 -9.04
C ALA A 119 21.64 -0.27 -7.80
N GLY A 120 20.85 0.79 -7.64
CA GLY A 120 19.85 0.93 -6.59
C GLY A 120 18.53 0.23 -6.94
N ALA A 121 18.21 0.12 -8.24
CA ALA A 121 17.00 -0.53 -8.71
C ALA A 121 17.17 -1.20 -10.07
N TYR A 122 16.46 -2.32 -10.24
CA TYR A 122 16.31 -3.13 -11.43
C TYR A 122 14.85 -3.07 -11.86
N TYR A 123 14.61 -2.79 -13.13
CA TYR A 123 13.32 -2.46 -13.71
C TYR A 123 12.85 -3.62 -14.58
N LEU A 124 11.58 -3.97 -14.46
CA LEU A 124 10.95 -4.98 -15.29
C LEU A 124 10.95 -4.53 -16.74
N THR A 125 11.46 -5.34 -17.66
CA THR A 125 11.55 -5.03 -19.09
C THR A 125 10.62 -5.88 -19.93
N GLU A 126 10.30 -7.08 -19.46
CA GLU A 126 9.59 -8.08 -20.24
C GLU A 126 8.83 -9.06 -19.34
N VAL A 127 7.67 -9.51 -19.81
CA VAL A 127 6.89 -10.58 -19.19
C VAL A 127 6.61 -11.66 -20.23
N LEU A 128 6.90 -12.91 -19.86
CA LEU A 128 6.82 -14.09 -20.69
C LEU A 128 5.81 -15.08 -20.12
N ASP A 129 5.07 -15.77 -20.98
CA ASP A 129 4.21 -16.89 -20.57
C ASP A 129 5.03 -18.14 -20.20
N THR A 130 4.33 -19.22 -19.87
CA THR A 130 4.95 -20.52 -19.51
C THR A 130 5.73 -21.17 -20.66
N GLY A 131 5.45 -20.79 -21.90
CA GLY A 131 6.12 -21.25 -23.11
C GLY A 131 7.26 -20.32 -23.56
N MET A 132 7.65 -19.36 -22.70
CA MET A 132 8.65 -18.33 -22.98
C MET A 132 8.27 -17.39 -24.14
N GLN A 133 6.98 -17.24 -24.44
CA GLN A 133 6.48 -16.28 -25.42
C GLN A 133 6.22 -14.93 -24.75
N GLN A 134 6.58 -13.84 -25.44
CA GLN A 134 6.41 -12.48 -24.94
C GLN A 134 4.92 -12.11 -24.82
N LEU A 135 4.48 -11.81 -23.59
CA LEU A 135 3.16 -11.27 -23.30
C LEU A 135 3.14 -9.75 -23.44
N PHE A 136 4.10 -9.07 -22.80
CA PHE A 136 4.28 -7.63 -22.94
C PHE A 136 5.69 -7.16 -22.56
N THR A 137 6.05 -5.98 -23.03
CA THR A 137 7.33 -5.31 -22.76
C THR A 137 7.11 -3.94 -22.13
N LEU A 138 8.12 -3.47 -21.39
CA LEU A 138 8.11 -2.18 -20.73
C LEU A 138 9.34 -1.39 -21.18
N VAL A 139 9.11 -0.14 -21.57
CA VAL A 139 10.16 0.80 -22.00
C VAL A 139 10.22 1.94 -21.01
N TYR A 140 11.42 2.50 -20.81
CA TYR A 140 11.68 3.56 -19.83
C TYR A 140 12.23 4.81 -20.47
N VAL A 141 11.84 5.96 -19.93
CA VAL A 141 12.54 7.23 -20.12
C VAL A 141 13.75 7.21 -19.20
N GLU A 142 14.94 7.44 -19.74
CA GLU A 142 16.18 7.56 -18.97
C GLU A 142 16.51 9.03 -18.74
N ASP A 143 16.83 9.38 -17.50
CA ASP A 143 17.49 10.64 -17.16
C ASP A 143 18.92 10.35 -16.71
N ILE A 144 19.87 10.64 -17.61
CA ILE A 144 21.30 10.46 -17.41
C ILE A 144 21.92 11.84 -17.19
N TYR A 145 22.57 12.02 -16.05
CA TYR A 145 23.22 13.27 -15.71
C TYR A 145 24.47 13.04 -14.87
N THR A 146 25.22 14.11 -14.64
CA THR A 146 26.34 14.10 -13.72
C THR A 146 26.10 15.04 -12.56
N GLN A 147 26.66 14.70 -11.40
CA GLN A 147 26.67 15.60 -10.25
C GLN A 147 28.08 15.79 -9.67
N PRO A 148 28.37 16.96 -9.08
CA PRO A 148 29.66 17.18 -8.41
C PRO A 148 29.83 16.24 -7.22
N GLY A 149 30.95 15.53 -7.20
CA GLY A 149 31.39 14.71 -6.08
C GLY A 149 32.16 15.52 -5.03
N LYS A 150 32.45 14.89 -3.88
CA LYS A 150 33.11 15.50 -2.71
C LYS A 150 34.50 16.08 -2.99
N TYR A 151 35.22 15.56 -4.00
CA TYR A 151 36.60 15.95 -4.33
C TYR A 151 36.75 16.40 -5.79
N ALA A 152 35.80 17.21 -6.28
CA ALA A 152 35.75 17.70 -7.66
C ALA A 152 35.68 16.58 -8.73
N THR A 153 35.28 15.37 -8.34
CA THR A 153 34.93 14.29 -9.27
C THR A 153 33.56 14.53 -9.89
N VAL A 154 33.32 13.96 -11.07
CA VAL A 154 32.04 14.05 -11.77
C VAL A 154 31.39 12.67 -11.72
N ILE A 155 30.24 12.58 -11.05
CA ILE A 155 29.60 11.29 -10.76
C ILE A 155 28.45 11.06 -11.73
N PRO A 156 28.48 9.99 -12.55
CA PRO A 156 27.39 9.66 -13.45
C PRO A 156 26.22 9.04 -12.66
N VAL A 157 25.04 9.62 -12.83
CA VAL A 157 23.79 9.12 -12.27
C VAL A 157 22.82 8.82 -13.41
N LYS A 158 22.08 7.72 -13.27
CA LYS A 158 21.00 7.36 -14.19
C LYS A 158 19.76 7.04 -13.39
N SER A 159 18.64 7.65 -13.72
CA SER A 159 17.33 7.29 -13.16
C SER A 159 16.36 6.97 -14.29
N LEU A 160 15.34 6.16 -14.00
CA LEU A 160 14.40 5.68 -15.01
C LEU A 160 12.95 5.89 -14.57
N LYS A 161 12.08 6.16 -15.54
CA LYS A 161 10.63 6.21 -15.35
C LYS A 161 9.92 5.48 -16.48
N ILE A 162 8.86 4.74 -16.17
CA ILE A 162 8.17 3.95 -17.19
C ILE A 162 7.59 4.86 -18.28
N SER A 163 7.97 4.60 -19.53
CA SER A 163 7.54 5.31 -20.74
C SER A 163 6.35 4.62 -21.40
N SER A 164 6.38 3.30 -21.53
CA SER A 164 5.28 2.54 -22.11
C SER A 164 5.26 1.09 -21.66
N ILE A 165 4.06 0.49 -21.76
CA ILE A 165 3.82 -0.95 -21.62
C ILE A 165 3.13 -1.39 -22.92
N SER A 166 3.73 -2.32 -23.66
CA SER A 166 3.24 -2.75 -24.98
C SER A 166 2.98 -4.25 -25.00
N SER A 167 1.82 -4.65 -25.50
CA SER A 167 1.39 -6.04 -25.65
C SER A 167 0.85 -6.28 -27.07
N ALA A 168 0.45 -7.51 -27.36
CA ALA A 168 -0.28 -7.83 -28.60
C ALA A 168 -1.62 -7.09 -28.75
N PHE A 169 -2.19 -6.57 -27.65
CA PHE A 169 -3.48 -5.85 -27.65
C PHE A 169 -3.32 -4.35 -27.92
N GLY A 170 -2.14 -3.79 -27.64
CA GLY A 170 -1.89 -2.35 -27.72
C GLY A 170 -0.90 -1.85 -26.66
N THR A 171 -0.85 -0.54 -26.49
CA THR A 171 0.17 0.15 -25.68
C THR A 171 -0.45 1.13 -24.69
N ILE A 172 -0.01 1.06 -23.44
CA ILE A 172 -0.18 2.16 -22.48
C ILE A 172 1.06 3.04 -22.56
N SER A 173 0.89 4.34 -22.78
CA SER A 173 1.99 5.31 -22.90
C SER A 173 1.89 6.39 -21.82
N PHE A 174 3.05 6.78 -21.28
CA PHE A 174 3.22 7.73 -20.19
C PHE A 174 4.08 8.91 -20.69
N GLN A 175 3.57 10.13 -20.56
CA GLN A 175 4.28 11.32 -21.01
C GLN A 175 4.66 12.19 -19.80
N TYR A 176 5.95 12.53 -19.68
CA TYR A 176 6.49 13.30 -18.58
C TYR A 176 7.12 14.60 -19.03
N THR A 177 7.15 15.58 -18.13
CA THR A 177 8.14 16.66 -18.16
C THR A 177 9.23 16.34 -17.15
N ILE A 178 10.50 16.54 -17.53
CA ILE A 178 11.65 16.39 -16.64
C ILE A 178 12.12 17.78 -16.19
N ASP A 179 12.17 18.00 -14.88
CA ASP A 179 12.73 19.20 -14.26
C ASP A 179 13.96 18.83 -13.43
N SER A 180 15.15 19.08 -13.99
CA SER A 180 16.43 18.73 -13.38
C SER A 180 16.73 19.50 -12.09
N SER A 181 16.06 20.63 -11.84
CA SER A 181 16.24 21.41 -10.61
C SER A 181 15.69 20.68 -9.37
N LEU A 182 14.80 19.71 -9.57
CA LEU A 182 14.14 18.95 -8.51
C LEU A 182 14.90 17.69 -8.05
N ARG A 183 16.02 17.34 -8.70
CA ARG A 183 16.83 16.14 -8.38
C ARG A 183 17.15 16.00 -6.89
N LYS A 184 17.50 17.10 -6.23
CA LYS A 184 17.88 17.18 -4.80
C LYS A 184 16.82 17.89 -3.93
N LYS A 185 15.56 17.94 -4.38
CA LYS A 185 14.45 18.63 -3.72
C LYS A 185 13.31 17.66 -3.32
N ASP A 186 12.26 18.20 -2.74
CA ASP A 186 11.15 17.45 -2.13
C ASP A 186 10.15 16.84 -3.14
N SER A 187 10.37 16.98 -4.45
CA SER A 187 9.51 16.45 -5.52
C SER A 187 10.29 15.69 -6.58
N ASP A 188 9.73 14.61 -7.13
CA ASP A 188 10.31 13.85 -8.23
C ASP A 188 10.55 14.76 -9.45
N GLN A 189 11.69 14.60 -10.11
CA GLN A 189 12.04 15.36 -11.30
C GLN A 189 11.14 15.04 -12.49
N PHE A 190 10.61 13.81 -12.56
CA PHE A 190 9.61 13.44 -13.54
C PHE A 190 8.26 13.96 -13.04
N LYS A 191 7.52 14.65 -13.92
CA LYS A 191 6.14 15.06 -13.69
C LYS A 191 5.26 14.39 -14.75
N LEU A 192 4.36 13.50 -14.34
CA LEU A 192 3.42 12.87 -15.26
C LEU A 192 2.41 13.91 -15.76
N ASN A 193 2.26 14.01 -17.08
CA ASN A 193 1.31 14.93 -17.71
C ASN A 193 0.13 14.17 -18.32
N VAL A 194 0.41 13.09 -19.03
CA VAL A 194 -0.58 12.36 -19.83
C VAL A 194 -0.35 10.86 -19.73
N LEU A 195 -1.45 10.10 -19.65
CA LEU A 195 -1.49 8.65 -19.82
C LEU A 195 -2.48 8.30 -20.92
N GLU A 196 -2.05 7.51 -21.91
CA GLU A 196 -2.89 7.11 -23.05
C GLU A 196 -2.86 5.59 -23.24
N LEU A 197 -4.03 4.98 -23.41
CA LEU A 197 -4.20 3.62 -23.93
C LEU A 197 -4.42 3.70 -25.43
N LYS A 198 -3.60 2.99 -26.20
CA LYS A 198 -3.61 2.97 -27.67
C LYS A 198 -3.75 1.56 -28.20
N THR A 199 -4.45 1.39 -29.32
CA THR A 199 -4.39 0.14 -30.11
C THR A 199 -3.00 -0.05 -30.71
N THR A 200 -2.74 -1.24 -31.28
CA THR A 200 -1.51 -1.52 -32.04
C THR A 200 -1.33 -0.60 -33.26
N SER A 201 -2.42 -0.09 -33.83
CA SER A 201 -2.39 0.92 -34.91
C SER A 201 -2.13 2.35 -34.42
N GLY A 202 -2.04 2.57 -33.10
CA GLY A 202 -1.78 3.88 -32.50
C GLY A 202 -3.03 4.73 -32.21
N LYS A 203 -4.24 4.22 -32.48
CA LYS A 203 -5.50 4.89 -32.15
C LYS A 203 -5.63 5.03 -30.63
N VAL A 204 -5.87 6.25 -30.15
CA VAL A 204 -6.09 6.52 -28.72
C VAL A 204 -7.50 6.06 -28.32
N ILE A 205 -7.57 5.09 -27.42
CA ILE A 205 -8.81 4.54 -26.87
C ILE A 205 -9.18 5.24 -25.56
N GLN A 206 -8.19 5.58 -24.74
CA GLN A 206 -8.42 6.28 -23.49
C GLN A 206 -7.28 7.23 -23.20
N LYS A 207 -7.59 8.42 -22.70
CA LYS A 207 -6.61 9.45 -22.37
C LYS A 207 -6.93 10.10 -21.03
N PHE A 208 -5.90 10.23 -20.21
CA PHE A 208 -5.93 10.93 -18.94
C PHE A 208 -4.92 12.07 -18.92
N GLY A 209 -5.34 13.26 -18.49
CA GLY A 209 -4.47 14.39 -18.19
C GLY A 209 -4.30 14.58 -16.68
N PHE A 210 -3.09 14.94 -16.24
CA PHE A 210 -2.74 15.15 -14.85
C PHE A 210 -2.32 16.60 -14.65
N GLU A 211 -3.09 17.34 -13.84
CA GLU A 211 -2.74 18.70 -13.44
C GLU A 211 -2.21 18.70 -12.02
N SER A 212 -1.03 19.28 -11.82
CA SER A 212 -0.39 19.39 -10.50
C SER A 212 0.17 20.79 -10.28
N SER A 213 0.32 21.15 -9.01
CA SER A 213 0.90 22.42 -8.57
C SER A 213 1.94 22.20 -7.46
N SER A 214 2.84 23.15 -7.26
CA SER A 214 3.74 23.16 -6.09
C SER A 214 3.00 23.75 -4.90
N SER A 215 3.04 23.08 -3.75
CA SER A 215 2.48 23.56 -2.49
C SER A 215 3.59 23.68 -1.43
N PRO A 216 3.71 24.83 -0.74
CA PRO A 216 4.63 24.96 0.39
C PRO A 216 4.03 24.30 1.64
N PHE A 217 4.88 23.61 2.39
CA PHE A 217 4.57 22.97 3.67
C PHE A 217 5.60 23.41 4.70
N VAL A 218 5.15 24.04 5.78
CA VAL A 218 6.01 24.68 6.79
C VAL A 218 6.09 23.80 8.03
N TYR A 219 7.31 23.41 8.39
CA TYR A 219 7.63 22.63 9.59
C TYR A 219 8.49 23.47 10.53
N PRO A 220 8.00 23.90 11.70
CA PRO A 220 8.83 24.58 12.69
C PRO A 220 9.92 23.64 13.17
N LEU A 221 11.15 24.14 13.34
CA LEU A 221 12.26 23.35 13.88
C LEU A 221 12.28 23.34 15.42
N GLY A 222 11.66 24.35 16.01
CA GLY A 222 11.68 24.56 17.45
C GLY A 222 13.00 25.18 17.91
N TYR A 223 13.45 24.84 19.12
CA TYR A 223 14.60 25.50 19.75
C TYR A 223 15.91 25.19 19.00
N MET A 224 16.50 26.24 18.43
CA MET A 224 17.84 26.24 17.85
C MET A 224 18.71 27.22 18.63
N PRO A 225 19.95 26.87 19.01
CA PRO A 225 20.84 27.75 19.76
C PRO A 225 21.45 28.85 18.86
N VAL A 226 20.61 29.62 18.17
CA VAL A 226 20.99 30.66 17.20
C VAL A 226 20.29 31.97 17.59
N PRO A 227 21.04 33.03 17.96
CA PRO A 227 20.46 34.36 18.21
C PRO A 227 19.96 35.02 16.90
N PRO A 228 18.99 35.96 16.96
CA PRO A 228 18.30 36.49 18.15
C PRO A 228 17.01 35.74 18.53
N ASP A 229 16.48 34.89 17.65
CA ASP A 229 15.22 34.16 17.88
C ASP A 229 15.44 32.65 17.76
N PRO A 230 15.76 31.98 18.88
CA PRO A 230 15.99 30.54 18.89
C PRO A 230 14.73 29.71 18.56
N CYS A 231 13.54 30.30 18.51
CA CYS A 231 12.27 29.60 18.26
C CYS A 231 11.62 29.95 16.90
N GLY A 232 12.12 30.95 16.18
CA GLY A 232 11.56 31.44 14.92
C GLY A 232 11.94 30.65 13.67
N HIS A 233 12.66 29.53 13.82
CA HIS A 233 13.18 28.77 12.70
C HIS A 233 12.17 27.74 12.18
N SER A 234 11.98 27.72 10.86
CA SER A 234 11.15 26.72 10.18
C SER A 234 11.79 26.27 8.88
N HIS A 235 11.45 25.06 8.47
CA HIS A 235 11.81 24.48 7.19
C HIS A 235 10.59 24.45 6.27
N VAL A 236 10.71 25.05 5.09
CA VAL A 236 9.66 25.06 4.07
C VAL A 236 9.97 24.02 2.99
N GLN A 237 9.11 23.03 2.85
CA GLN A 237 9.18 22.02 1.80
C GLN A 237 8.21 22.38 0.67
N ASN A 238 8.71 22.47 -0.56
CA ASN A 238 7.86 22.72 -1.73
C ASN A 238 7.58 21.38 -2.42
N LYS A 239 6.38 20.84 -2.21
CA LYS A 239 5.99 19.52 -2.71
C LYS A 239 4.91 19.62 -3.78
N ARG A 240 5.06 18.84 -4.86
CA ARG A 240 4.03 18.68 -5.89
C ARG A 240 2.79 18.04 -5.30
N VAL A 241 1.62 18.60 -5.57
CA VAL A 241 0.31 18.03 -5.24
C VAL A 241 -0.50 17.82 -6.53
N LEU A 242 -1.22 16.70 -6.65
CA LEU A 242 -2.09 16.43 -7.79
C LEU A 242 -3.37 17.22 -7.59
N SER A 243 -3.69 18.16 -8.46
CA SER A 243 -4.87 19.02 -8.33
C SER A 243 -6.06 18.45 -9.07
N LYS A 244 -5.85 17.93 -10.30
CA LYS A 244 -6.92 17.35 -11.12
C LYS A 244 -6.47 16.13 -11.92
N LEU A 245 -7.41 15.24 -12.16
CA LEU A 245 -7.34 14.16 -13.14
C LEU A 245 -8.44 14.35 -14.18
N LEU A 246 -8.05 14.48 -15.44
CA LEU A 246 -8.95 14.73 -16.57
C LEU A 246 -9.09 13.46 -17.41
N LYS A 247 -10.28 12.86 -17.48
CA LYS A 247 -10.58 11.75 -18.40
C LYS A 247 -11.18 12.32 -19.68
N TYR A 248 -10.45 12.21 -20.79
CA TYR A 248 -10.90 12.74 -22.09
C TYR A 248 -11.82 11.75 -22.81
N SER A 249 -12.78 12.31 -23.54
CA SER A 249 -13.63 11.61 -24.51
C SER A 249 -12.94 11.56 -25.89
N LYS A 250 -13.53 10.79 -26.82
CA LYS A 250 -13.13 10.77 -28.24
C LYS A 250 -13.18 12.14 -28.91
N THR A 251 -13.99 13.08 -28.41
CA THR A 251 -14.16 14.43 -28.95
C THR A 251 -13.31 15.48 -28.21
N ASN A 252 -12.36 15.05 -27.38
CA ASN A 252 -11.49 15.90 -26.54
C ASN A 252 -12.21 16.75 -25.48
N THR A 253 -13.50 16.51 -25.22
CA THR A 253 -14.14 16.96 -23.97
C THR A 253 -13.66 16.10 -22.80
N PHE A 254 -13.77 16.55 -21.56
CA PHE A 254 -13.26 15.78 -20.42
C PHE A 254 -14.21 15.78 -19.21
N GLN A 255 -14.14 14.69 -18.45
CA GLN A 255 -14.64 14.60 -17.08
C GLN A 255 -13.47 14.85 -16.14
N GLN A 256 -13.66 15.63 -15.08
CA GLN A 256 -12.60 15.96 -14.13
C GLN A 256 -12.88 15.43 -12.72
N THR A 257 -11.84 14.93 -12.08
CA THR A 257 -11.79 14.65 -10.64
C THR A 257 -10.81 15.63 -10.00
N GLU A 258 -11.20 16.31 -8.93
CA GLU A 258 -10.39 17.31 -8.24
C GLU A 258 -9.95 16.80 -6.86
N PHE A 259 -8.72 17.11 -6.45
CA PHE A 259 -8.13 16.65 -5.19
C PHE A 259 -7.69 17.84 -4.34
N PHE A 260 -7.95 17.77 -3.04
CA PHE A 260 -7.66 18.85 -2.10
C PHE A 260 -6.92 18.31 -0.88
N TYR A 261 -5.93 19.07 -0.39
CA TYR A 261 -5.02 18.64 0.66
C TYR A 261 -5.15 19.49 1.92
N GLY A 262 -4.88 18.89 3.08
CA GLY A 262 -4.83 19.54 4.39
C GLY A 262 -3.46 20.16 4.70
N GLN A 263 -3.42 21.11 5.63
CA GLN A 263 -2.20 21.85 5.99
C GLN A 263 -1.67 21.51 7.39
N ALA A 264 -2.52 21.27 8.37
CA ALA A 264 -2.16 20.81 9.72
C ALA A 264 -3.35 20.13 10.40
N ILE A 265 -3.08 19.27 11.37
CA ILE A 265 -4.10 18.71 12.28
C ILE A 265 -4.20 19.65 13.49
N THR A 266 -5.41 20.11 13.80
CA THR A 266 -5.67 20.96 14.96
C THR A 266 -5.71 20.13 16.25
N GLY A 267 -5.00 20.55 17.30
CA GLY A 267 -4.99 19.89 18.62
C GLY A 267 -4.25 20.69 19.70
N ASN A 268 -4.33 20.26 20.96
CA ASN A 268 -3.72 20.92 22.14
C ASN A 268 -2.21 20.63 22.26
N TRP A 269 -1.48 20.90 21.18
CA TRP A 269 -0.06 20.62 21.00
C TRP A 269 0.80 21.89 20.92
N THR A 270 0.19 23.03 21.17
CA THR A 270 0.79 24.37 21.12
C THR A 270 1.43 24.73 22.45
N LEU A 271 2.62 25.35 22.41
CA LEU A 271 3.27 25.94 23.57
C LEU A 271 2.89 27.43 23.76
N PRO A 272 3.06 27.97 24.97
CA PRO A 272 3.04 29.41 25.21
C PRO A 272 4.15 30.14 24.44
N LEU A 273 3.94 31.42 24.13
CA LEU A 273 4.92 32.28 23.45
C LEU A 273 6.27 32.33 24.21
N GLY A 274 7.39 32.22 23.47
CA GLY A 274 8.76 32.34 23.99
C GLY A 274 9.46 31.04 24.41
N LEU A 275 8.75 29.90 24.43
CA LEU A 275 9.33 28.58 24.71
C LEU A 275 9.00 27.62 23.56
N CYS A 276 10.00 26.90 23.05
CA CYS A 276 9.85 25.93 21.98
C CYS A 276 10.56 24.61 22.35
N PHE A 277 9.99 23.47 21.97
CA PHE A 277 10.68 22.18 22.09
C PHE A 277 11.79 22.08 21.05
N SER A 278 12.82 21.28 21.30
CA SER A 278 13.61 20.73 20.21
C SER A 278 12.74 19.80 19.34
N ASN A 279 13.04 19.70 18.06
CA ASN A 279 12.35 18.83 17.10
C ASN A 279 10.84 19.12 16.98
N GLU A 280 10.45 20.40 16.94
CA GLU A 280 9.03 20.79 16.88
C GLU A 280 8.33 20.27 15.60
N GLU A 281 9.11 19.97 14.57
CA GLU A 281 8.70 19.27 13.36
C GLU A 281 8.09 17.87 13.58
N GLU A 282 8.40 17.21 14.70
CA GLU A 282 7.85 15.90 15.08
C GLU A 282 6.52 16.02 15.84
N ASN A 283 6.04 17.25 16.08
CA ASN A 283 4.76 17.50 16.72
C ASN A 283 3.62 16.82 15.94
N PRO A 284 2.73 16.06 16.63
CA PRO A 284 1.54 15.47 16.03
C PRO A 284 0.68 16.41 15.17
N ALA A 285 0.71 17.72 15.42
CA ALA A 285 0.04 18.75 14.63
C ALA A 285 0.49 18.77 13.15
N TYR A 286 1.76 18.43 12.87
CA TYR A 286 2.34 18.47 11.52
C TYR A 286 2.36 17.10 10.82
N LEU A 287 2.01 16.01 11.52
CA LEU A 287 1.96 14.66 10.93
C LEU A 287 0.91 14.51 9.80
N GLY A 288 -0.13 15.37 9.80
CA GLY A 288 -1.15 15.38 8.76
C GLY A 288 -0.99 16.46 7.69
N GLN A 289 0.14 17.16 7.66
CA GLN A 289 0.42 18.17 6.65
C GLN A 289 0.52 17.50 5.26
N GLY A 290 -0.20 18.05 4.27
CA GLY A 290 -0.21 17.52 2.91
C GLY A 290 -1.05 16.25 2.70
N LEU A 291 -1.87 15.83 3.68
CA LEU A 291 -2.79 14.69 3.49
C LEU A 291 -3.97 15.03 2.59
N LEU A 292 -4.44 14.06 1.81
CA LEU A 292 -5.62 14.19 0.96
C LEU A 292 -6.87 14.37 1.83
N LYS A 293 -7.43 15.57 1.84
CA LYS A 293 -8.60 15.95 2.64
C LYS A 293 -9.92 15.69 1.93
N ARG A 294 -9.95 15.87 0.61
CA ARG A 294 -11.18 15.77 -0.18
C ARG A 294 -10.90 15.38 -1.63
N ILE A 295 -11.79 14.55 -2.18
CA ILE A 295 -11.90 14.27 -3.62
C ILE A 295 -13.26 14.77 -4.08
N LYS A 296 -13.32 15.50 -5.18
CA LYS A 296 -14.56 15.85 -5.87
C LYS A 296 -14.62 15.10 -7.20
N LEU A 297 -15.64 14.26 -7.35
CA LEU A 297 -15.84 13.39 -8.50
C LEU A 297 -16.46 14.15 -9.68
N PRO A 298 -16.40 13.60 -10.91
CA PRO A 298 -17.04 14.21 -12.08
C PRO A 298 -18.56 14.37 -11.96
N THR A 299 -19.21 13.61 -11.07
CA THR A 299 -20.64 13.77 -10.76
C THR A 299 -20.93 14.99 -9.88
N GLY A 300 -19.89 15.64 -9.32
CA GLY A 300 -20.02 16.68 -8.30
C GLY A 300 -20.10 16.14 -6.87
N ALA A 301 -20.23 14.83 -6.69
CA ALA A 301 -20.16 14.19 -5.39
C ALA A 301 -18.77 14.37 -4.77
N GLU A 302 -18.70 14.50 -3.45
CA GLU A 302 -17.44 14.67 -2.72
C GLU A 302 -17.20 13.53 -1.73
N ILE A 303 -15.95 13.13 -1.59
CA ILE A 303 -15.47 12.22 -0.55
C ILE A 303 -14.53 13.03 0.34
N LYS A 304 -14.81 13.11 1.64
CA LYS A 304 -13.98 13.85 2.61
C LYS A 304 -13.34 12.89 3.59
N TYR A 305 -12.06 13.08 3.84
CA TYR A 305 -11.25 12.28 4.75
C TYR A 305 -10.86 13.13 5.96
N GLN A 306 -11.07 12.56 7.15
CA GLN A 306 -10.58 13.12 8.39
C GLN A 306 -9.57 12.15 8.98
N TYR A 307 -8.35 12.63 9.21
CA TYR A 307 -7.29 11.86 9.85
C TYR A 307 -7.05 12.37 11.26
N GLU A 308 -6.49 11.51 12.09
CA GLU A 308 -5.92 11.87 13.38
C GLU A 308 -4.58 11.13 13.56
N PRO A 309 -3.65 11.66 14.39
CA PRO A 309 -2.41 10.96 14.65
C PRO A 309 -2.64 9.59 15.32
N HIS A 310 -1.70 8.65 15.17
CA HIS A 310 -1.80 7.40 15.91
C HIS A 310 -1.67 7.64 17.41
N GLN A 311 -2.38 6.81 18.18
CA GLN A 311 -2.17 6.65 19.62
C GLN A 311 -1.81 5.20 19.93
N TYR A 312 -0.89 5.01 20.88
CA TYR A 312 -0.43 3.72 21.37
C TYR A 312 -0.20 3.76 22.89
N TYR A 313 -0.30 2.59 23.53
CA TYR A 313 -0.13 2.47 24.97
C TYR A 313 1.30 2.77 25.42
N VAL A 314 1.45 3.56 26.48
CA VAL A 314 2.72 3.82 27.20
C VAL A 314 2.41 3.92 28.68
N ASN A 315 3.16 3.24 29.55
CA ASN A 315 2.98 3.36 30.99
C ASN A 315 3.61 4.66 31.53
N LYS A 316 2.83 5.75 31.50
CA LYS A 316 3.24 7.10 31.93
C LYS A 316 3.28 7.27 33.46
N ASN A 317 2.82 6.29 34.22
CA ASN A 317 2.79 6.37 35.69
C ASN A 317 3.92 5.57 36.36
N SER A 318 4.90 5.10 35.60
CA SER A 318 6.10 4.46 36.15
C SER A 318 7.11 5.48 36.68
N SER A 319 7.87 5.11 37.71
CA SER A 319 8.96 5.95 38.23
C SER A 319 10.00 6.29 37.16
N TYR A 320 10.24 5.36 36.23
CA TYR A 320 11.12 5.58 35.09
C TYR A 320 10.62 6.72 34.20
N TYR A 321 9.31 6.73 33.89
CA TYR A 321 8.73 7.73 33.02
C TYR A 321 8.79 9.14 33.63
N PHE A 322 8.45 9.29 34.92
CA PHE A 322 8.61 10.54 35.66
C PHE A 322 10.07 10.97 35.84
N THR A 323 11.06 10.10 35.59
CA THR A 323 12.48 10.48 35.69
C THR A 323 13.06 10.86 34.33
N ASN A 324 12.63 10.20 33.24
CA ASN A 324 13.27 10.31 31.93
C ASN A 324 12.42 11.00 30.87
N ASN A 325 11.09 10.85 30.93
CA ASN A 325 10.19 11.28 29.86
C ASN A 325 9.32 12.48 30.25
N ALA A 326 9.01 12.63 31.53
CA ALA A 326 8.26 13.78 32.05
C ALA A 326 8.78 14.20 33.43
N PRO A 327 10.07 14.60 33.56
CA PRO A 327 10.66 14.94 34.83
C PRO A 327 10.17 16.30 35.34
N PRO A 328 10.02 16.50 36.66
CA PRO A 328 9.38 17.69 37.22
C PRO A 328 10.14 19.00 36.94
N ASN A 329 11.41 18.90 36.54
CA ASN A 329 12.32 20.01 36.26
C ASN A 329 12.42 20.40 34.77
N ALA A 330 11.83 19.63 33.86
CA ALA A 330 11.85 19.94 32.44
C ALA A 330 10.56 19.48 31.76
N VAL A 331 9.99 20.32 30.90
CA VAL A 331 8.89 19.90 30.04
C VAL A 331 9.48 19.11 28.87
N LEU A 332 9.32 17.78 28.89
CA LEU A 332 9.80 16.89 27.83
C LEU A 332 8.66 16.17 27.09
N ASP A 333 7.50 16.00 27.72
CA ASP A 333 6.29 15.47 27.08
C ASP A 333 5.13 16.46 27.18
N ARG A 334 4.74 16.99 26.02
CA ARG A 334 3.64 17.96 25.85
C ARG A 334 2.24 17.39 26.11
N GLU A 335 2.06 16.07 26.16
CA GLU A 335 0.83 15.41 26.62
C GLU A 335 0.78 15.30 28.14
N ALA A 336 1.94 15.23 28.80
CA ALA A 336 2.02 15.04 30.24
C ALA A 336 2.14 16.36 31.01
N GLN A 337 2.89 17.32 30.47
CA GLN A 337 3.34 18.51 31.17
C GLN A 337 2.91 19.80 30.47
N TYR A 338 2.87 20.90 31.22
CA TYR A 338 2.65 22.25 30.72
C TYR A 338 3.31 23.30 31.63
N TYR A 339 3.42 24.53 31.13
CA TYR A 339 3.84 25.68 31.92
C TYR A 339 2.61 26.42 32.46
N GLU A 340 2.60 26.67 33.76
CA GLU A 340 1.61 27.50 34.44
C GLU A 340 2.24 28.83 34.82
N ASP A 341 1.58 29.95 34.50
CA ASP A 341 2.08 31.28 34.83
C ASP A 341 2.03 31.51 36.34
N VAL A 342 3.16 31.95 36.90
CA VAL A 342 3.26 32.39 38.30
C VAL A 342 2.99 33.89 38.39
N GLY A 343 3.56 34.65 37.44
CA GLY A 343 3.32 36.08 37.33
C GLY A 343 4.15 36.74 36.25
N GLU A 344 3.72 37.92 35.84
CA GLU A 344 4.43 38.83 34.94
C GLU A 344 4.89 40.05 35.75
N PHE A 345 6.17 40.36 35.66
CA PHE A 345 6.80 41.41 36.47
C PHE A 345 7.50 42.40 35.54
N PRO A 346 6.92 43.59 35.31
CA PRO A 346 7.59 44.63 34.57
C PRO A 346 8.78 45.16 35.38
N PHE A 347 9.85 45.55 34.68
CA PHE A 347 10.99 46.22 35.29
C PHE A 347 11.30 47.52 34.55
N ASN A 348 11.78 48.50 35.32
CA ASN A 348 12.36 49.74 34.83
C ASN A 348 13.43 50.16 35.85
N PHE A 349 14.70 50.17 35.46
CA PHE A 349 15.79 50.54 36.36
C PHE A 349 16.93 51.24 35.61
N THR A 350 17.67 52.09 36.31
CA THR A 350 18.70 52.97 35.74
C THR A 350 20.13 52.48 35.99
N GLY A 351 20.32 51.16 36.11
CA GLY A 351 21.60 50.51 36.38
C GLY A 351 21.71 49.87 37.76
N GLY A 352 22.67 48.96 37.93
CA GLY A 352 22.95 48.27 39.19
C GLY A 352 22.22 46.93 39.33
N THR A 353 21.77 46.59 40.54
CA THR A 353 21.05 45.36 40.86
C THR A 353 19.71 45.72 41.50
N VAL A 354 18.62 45.19 40.96
CA VAL A 354 17.25 45.31 41.49
C VAL A 354 16.77 43.93 41.94
N LEU A 355 16.17 43.86 43.12
CA LEU A 355 15.51 42.67 43.64
C LEU A 355 14.00 42.82 43.47
N GLY A 356 13.38 41.85 42.80
CA GLY A 356 11.93 41.69 42.72
C GLY A 356 11.45 40.59 43.65
N LEU A 357 10.20 40.70 44.12
CA LEU A 357 9.54 39.70 44.97
C LEU A 357 8.32 39.14 44.25
N PHE A 358 8.08 37.85 44.42
CA PHE A 358 6.87 37.19 43.93
C PHE A 358 6.41 36.11 44.90
N ASN A 359 5.11 35.84 44.92
CA ASN A 359 4.56 34.74 45.72
C ASN A 359 4.40 33.50 44.84
N LEU A 360 5.08 32.41 45.19
CA LEU A 360 4.96 31.13 44.50
C LEU A 360 3.84 30.30 45.16
N PRO A 361 2.75 29.97 44.45
CA PRO A 361 1.68 29.16 45.01
C PRO A 361 2.14 27.73 45.33
N HIS A 362 1.43 27.06 46.23
CA HIS A 362 1.62 25.62 46.49
C HIS A 362 1.45 24.80 45.20
N ASN A 363 2.39 23.89 44.92
CA ASN A 363 2.31 22.94 43.82
C ASN A 363 1.69 21.62 44.27
N PRO A 364 0.45 21.29 43.87
CA PRO A 364 -0.18 20.04 44.29
C PRO A 364 0.46 18.78 43.67
N ASP A 365 1.31 18.93 42.65
CA ASP A 365 2.00 17.81 42.00
C ASP A 365 3.21 17.31 42.81
N ASN A 366 3.59 18.04 43.86
CA ASN A 366 4.73 17.73 44.72
C ASN A 366 4.29 17.71 46.18
N SER A 367 4.73 16.71 46.94
CA SER A 367 4.34 16.52 48.35
C SER A 367 4.82 17.65 49.28
N GLU A 368 5.93 18.33 48.94
CA GLU A 368 6.44 19.50 49.66
C GLU A 368 5.85 20.83 49.12
N GLY A 369 4.96 20.78 48.13
CA GLY A 369 4.41 21.96 47.47
C GLY A 369 5.40 22.68 46.54
N ALA A 370 6.57 22.10 46.28
CA ALA A 370 7.66 22.75 45.58
C ALA A 370 7.49 22.79 44.04
N SER A 371 8.11 23.77 43.38
CA SER A 371 8.10 23.92 41.93
C SER A 371 9.51 24.09 41.35
N TYR A 372 9.68 23.59 40.12
CA TYR A 372 10.74 24.03 39.23
C TYR A 372 10.21 25.17 38.37
N LEU A 373 11.02 26.22 38.23
CA LEU A 373 10.62 27.45 37.56
C LEU A 373 11.33 27.59 36.21
N ALA A 374 10.60 28.14 35.26
CA ALA A 374 11.12 28.63 33.98
C ALA A 374 10.75 30.12 33.86
N TYR A 375 11.43 30.85 32.98
CA TYR A 375 11.11 32.25 32.76
C TYR A 375 11.30 32.65 31.30
N THR A 376 10.53 33.65 30.87
CA THR A 376 10.82 34.42 29.65
C THR A 376 11.22 35.82 30.09
N PHE A 377 12.29 36.35 29.48
CA PHE A 377 12.89 37.62 29.86
C PHE A 377 13.07 38.49 28.63
N ASP A 378 12.22 39.51 28.51
CA ASP A 378 12.16 40.38 27.34
C ASP A 378 12.54 41.82 27.73
N VAL A 379 13.57 42.34 27.06
CA VAL A 379 14.07 43.71 27.26
C VAL A 379 13.55 44.59 26.12
N HIS A 380 12.70 45.56 26.45
CA HIS A 380 12.12 46.49 25.47
C HIS A 380 13.06 47.65 25.12
N SER A 381 13.82 48.14 26.10
CA SER A 381 14.76 49.24 25.89
C SER A 381 15.94 49.11 26.84
N TYR A 382 17.14 49.38 26.35
CA TYR A 382 18.34 49.53 27.16
C TYR A 382 18.53 51.00 27.54
N TYR A 383 18.97 51.27 28.76
CA TYR A 383 19.41 52.60 29.17
C TYR A 383 20.95 52.65 29.16
N ASP A 384 21.49 53.78 28.71
CA ASP A 384 22.94 54.03 28.65
C ASP A 384 23.45 54.64 29.97
N ASN A 385 23.15 54.00 31.12
CA ASN A 385 23.50 54.55 32.43
C ASN A 385 24.21 53.51 33.34
N PRO A 386 25.54 53.61 33.59
CA PRO A 386 26.43 54.71 33.20
C PRO A 386 26.69 54.78 31.68
N ILE A 387 27.09 55.96 31.18
CA ILE A 387 27.43 56.20 29.77
C ILE A 387 28.40 55.10 29.30
N LEU A 388 27.96 54.32 28.32
CA LEU A 388 28.77 53.24 27.76
C LEU A 388 29.79 53.81 26.77
N PRO A 389 31.04 53.28 26.73
CA PRO A 389 32.03 53.64 25.71
C PRO A 389 31.48 53.41 24.30
N GLU A 390 31.92 54.22 23.34
CA GLU A 390 31.50 54.14 21.94
C GLU A 390 31.70 52.72 21.37
N GLY A 391 30.60 52.05 21.00
CA GLY A 391 30.58 50.68 20.50
C GLY A 391 30.17 49.57 21.48
N GLN A 392 29.91 49.86 22.76
CA GLN A 392 29.37 48.88 23.72
C GLN A 392 27.83 48.91 23.80
N GLN A 393 27.19 47.74 23.82
CA GLN A 393 25.75 47.60 24.02
C GLN A 393 25.41 47.45 25.51
N GLY A 394 24.30 48.04 25.93
CA GLY A 394 23.74 47.85 27.27
C GLY A 394 23.44 46.38 27.56
N SER A 395 23.56 45.98 28.81
CA SER A 395 23.23 44.62 29.26
C SER A 395 22.19 44.67 30.35
N VAL A 396 21.20 43.79 30.27
CA VAL A 396 20.27 43.51 31.37
C VAL A 396 20.19 42.00 31.49
N ASN A 397 20.44 41.46 32.68
CA ASN A 397 20.35 40.03 32.95
C ASN A 397 19.34 39.77 34.06
N PHE A 398 18.73 38.59 34.02
CA PHE A 398 17.80 38.10 35.02
C PHE A 398 18.34 36.82 35.66
N SER A 399 18.14 36.67 36.97
CA SER A 399 18.33 35.42 37.68
C SER A 399 17.29 35.23 38.79
N LEU A 400 16.86 33.98 39.00
CA LEU A 400 16.09 33.62 40.18
C LEU A 400 17.05 33.55 41.39
N VAL A 401 16.61 34.05 42.55
CA VAL A 401 17.44 34.09 43.77
C VAL A 401 16.90 33.07 44.78
N GLY A 402 17.81 32.29 45.36
CA GLY A 402 17.48 31.26 46.35
C GLY A 402 17.19 29.89 45.71
N GLY A 403 16.25 29.16 46.30
CA GLY A 403 15.93 27.78 45.93
C GLY A 403 16.89 26.74 46.52
N ILE A 404 16.52 25.47 46.40
CA ILE A 404 17.26 24.31 46.88
C ILE A 404 17.88 23.62 45.68
N GLN A 405 19.21 23.52 45.64
CA GLN A 405 19.90 22.76 44.60
C GLN A 405 19.60 21.27 44.76
N THR A 406 19.11 20.65 43.69
CA THR A 406 18.88 19.20 43.58
C THR A 406 19.68 18.65 42.40
N PRO A 407 19.89 17.32 42.31
CA PRO A 407 20.49 16.70 41.12
C PRO A 407 19.73 17.02 39.82
N GLN A 408 18.43 17.32 39.91
CA GLN A 408 17.56 17.67 38.80
C GLN A 408 17.51 19.19 38.51
N GLY A 409 18.17 20.03 39.31
CA GLY A 409 18.16 21.49 39.15
C GLY A 409 17.66 22.22 40.39
N VAL A 410 17.30 23.50 40.25
CA VAL A 410 16.91 24.35 41.39
C VAL A 410 15.41 24.21 41.67
N LYS A 411 15.08 23.76 42.89
CA LYS A 411 13.72 23.55 43.38
C LYS A 411 13.30 24.71 44.31
N PHE A 412 12.14 25.31 44.10
CA PHE A 412 11.64 26.44 44.90
C PHE A 412 10.43 26.02 45.75
N LEU A 413 10.44 26.35 47.05
CA LEU A 413 9.33 26.09 47.98
C LEU A 413 8.23 27.15 47.82
N PRO A 414 6.97 26.84 48.16
CA PRO A 414 5.89 27.82 48.07
C PRO A 414 6.09 28.98 49.05
N GLY A 415 5.51 30.14 48.73
CA GLY A 415 5.62 31.38 49.51
C GLY A 415 6.43 32.47 48.81
N ASN A 416 6.93 33.43 49.59
CA ASN A 416 7.65 34.58 49.06
C ASN A 416 9.02 34.17 48.51
N GLN A 417 9.21 34.35 47.21
CA GLN A 417 10.43 34.13 46.46
C GLN A 417 10.95 35.46 45.90
N SER A 418 12.22 35.49 45.50
CA SER A 418 12.84 36.67 44.91
C SER A 418 13.56 36.36 43.61
N PHE A 419 13.69 37.40 42.79
CA PHE A 419 14.51 37.38 41.59
C PHE A 419 15.37 38.63 41.55
N GLN A 420 16.45 38.59 40.79
CA GLN A 420 17.39 39.69 40.61
C GLN A 420 17.46 40.07 39.14
N ILE A 421 17.41 41.36 38.88
CA ILE A 421 17.74 41.96 37.58
C ILE A 421 18.98 42.81 37.76
N ASN A 422 19.99 42.65 36.90
CA ASN A 422 21.21 43.43 36.97
C ASN A 422 21.67 43.94 35.60
N GLY A 423 22.50 44.98 35.59
CA GLY A 423 23.12 45.51 34.36
C GLY A 423 23.15 47.03 34.29
N THR A 424 23.12 47.57 33.06
CA THR A 424 23.26 49.00 32.73
C THR A 424 21.92 49.76 32.74
N GLY A 425 20.84 49.10 33.11
CA GLY A 425 19.51 49.68 33.14
C GLY A 425 18.72 49.48 31.84
N GLY A 426 17.40 49.53 31.96
CA GLY A 426 16.47 49.29 30.86
C GLY A 426 15.04 49.07 31.33
N THR A 427 14.15 48.85 30.38
CA THR A 427 12.73 48.50 30.61
C THR A 427 12.38 47.20 29.93
N GLY A 428 11.40 46.48 30.48
CA GLY A 428 10.93 45.21 29.95
C GLY A 428 10.03 44.50 30.94
N TYR A 429 9.88 43.19 30.75
CA TYR A 429 9.16 42.33 31.69
C TYR A 429 9.85 40.96 31.81
N VAL A 430 9.59 40.30 32.94
CA VAL A 430 9.88 38.89 33.14
C VAL A 430 8.59 38.15 33.44
N VAL A 431 8.34 37.06 32.72
CA VAL A 431 7.25 36.12 33.07
C VAL A 431 7.89 34.93 33.76
N ILE A 432 7.53 34.71 35.02
CA ILE A 432 7.93 33.50 35.74
C ILE A 432 6.82 32.47 35.58
N LYS A 433 7.21 31.26 35.20
CA LYS A 433 6.33 30.11 35.01
C LYS A 433 6.80 28.94 35.87
N ARG A 434 5.90 28.03 36.21
CA ARG A 434 6.23 26.75 36.88
C ARG A 434 5.79 25.57 36.03
N ILE A 435 6.52 24.47 36.14
CA ILE A 435 6.21 23.23 35.44
C ILE A 435 5.13 22.46 36.21
N ARG A 436 4.08 22.03 35.50
CA ARG A 436 2.94 21.27 36.05
C ARG A 436 2.61 20.06 35.20
N TYR A 437 1.98 19.07 35.81
CA TYR A 437 1.38 17.94 35.09
C TYR A 437 -0.08 18.25 34.74
N LYS A 438 -0.51 17.89 33.52
CA LYS A 438 -1.88 18.10 33.05
C LYS A 438 -2.91 17.33 33.89
N SER A 439 -2.52 16.18 34.42
CA SER A 439 -3.30 15.36 35.34
C SER A 439 -2.40 14.42 36.12
N LEU A 440 -2.82 14.01 37.31
CA LEU A 440 -2.24 12.89 38.05
C LEU A 440 -3.39 11.99 38.53
N PRO A 441 -3.40 10.68 38.19
CA PRO A 441 -2.43 9.99 37.33
C PRO A 441 -2.45 10.48 35.88
N LEU A 442 -1.34 10.25 35.15
CA LEU A 442 -1.22 10.57 33.74
C LEU A 442 -1.97 9.52 32.88
N PRO A 443 -2.65 9.90 31.77
CA PRO A 443 -3.20 8.92 30.85
C PRO A 443 -2.10 8.05 30.21
N ASN A 444 -2.27 6.73 30.19
CA ASN A 444 -1.26 5.77 29.70
C ASN A 444 -1.26 5.62 28.17
N TYR A 445 -1.07 6.72 27.44
CA TYR A 445 -0.92 6.70 25.99
C TYR A 445 0.04 7.77 25.49
N SER A 446 0.64 7.53 24.33
CA SER A 446 1.36 8.53 23.55
C SER A 446 0.75 8.71 22.17
N THR A 447 0.82 9.93 21.64
CA THR A 447 0.35 10.28 20.30
C THR A 447 1.53 10.58 19.36
N GLY A 448 1.56 10.01 18.15
CA GLY A 448 2.61 10.27 17.17
C GLY A 448 2.74 9.16 16.11
N LYS A 449 3.94 9.01 15.52
CA LYS A 449 4.31 7.89 14.63
C LYS A 449 3.39 7.70 13.40
N GLY A 450 2.91 8.79 12.83
CA GLY A 450 2.06 8.80 11.63
C GLY A 450 0.59 9.13 11.93
N VAL A 451 -0.29 8.79 10.99
CA VAL A 451 -1.73 9.13 11.04
C VAL A 451 -2.61 7.92 10.69
N ARG A 452 -3.80 7.88 11.28
CA ARG A 452 -4.88 6.93 10.98
C ARG A 452 -6.13 7.66 10.49
N ILE A 453 -6.99 6.94 9.78
CA ILE A 453 -8.28 7.47 9.34
C ILE A 453 -9.24 7.53 10.54
N LYS A 454 -9.90 8.66 10.75
CA LYS A 454 -10.93 8.84 11.76
C LYS A 454 -12.32 8.71 11.17
N LYS A 455 -12.53 9.32 10.00
CA LYS A 455 -13.84 9.41 9.35
C LYS A 455 -13.69 9.54 7.84
N ILE A 456 -14.58 8.89 7.10
CA ILE A 456 -14.76 9.07 5.65
C ILE A 456 -16.22 9.45 5.43
N GLU A 457 -16.46 10.63 4.85
CA GLU A 457 -17.79 11.15 4.60
C GLU A 457 -18.03 11.28 3.10
N TYR A 458 -19.23 10.89 2.67
CA TYR A 458 -19.69 10.99 1.28
C TYR A 458 -20.73 12.09 1.19
N TYR A 459 -20.64 12.92 0.18
CA TYR A 459 -21.56 14.01 -0.07
C TYR A 459 -22.07 13.96 -1.51
N ASP A 460 -23.35 14.25 -1.69
CA ASP A 460 -23.93 14.61 -2.98
C ASP A 460 -24.57 16.00 -2.89
N ASN A 461 -24.21 16.89 -3.81
CA ASN A 461 -24.65 18.28 -3.82
C ASN A 461 -24.54 18.98 -2.45
N ASN A 462 -23.37 18.88 -1.80
CA ASN A 462 -23.07 19.38 -0.44
C ASN A 462 -23.92 18.78 0.70
N THR A 463 -24.76 17.79 0.42
CA THR A 463 -25.53 17.06 1.43
C THR A 463 -24.81 15.77 1.76
N ILE A 464 -24.58 15.51 3.05
CA ILE A 464 -23.96 14.24 3.49
C ILE A 464 -24.87 13.07 3.13
N ILE A 465 -24.29 11.96 2.71
CA ILE A 465 -24.95 10.66 2.52
C ILE A 465 -24.61 9.82 3.75
N PRO A 466 -25.48 9.79 4.78
CA PRO A 466 -25.14 9.17 6.06
C PRO A 466 -24.80 7.70 5.91
N ASP A 467 -25.58 6.95 5.14
CA ASP A 467 -25.48 5.48 5.00
C ASP A 467 -24.17 4.99 4.37
N GLN A 468 -23.44 5.87 3.70
CA GLN A 468 -22.12 5.57 3.14
C GLN A 468 -20.98 6.04 4.05
N THR A 469 -21.27 6.92 5.02
CA THR A 469 -20.26 7.50 5.90
C THR A 469 -19.69 6.45 6.84
N LYS A 470 -18.36 6.44 6.98
CA LYS A 470 -17.62 5.52 7.86
C LYS A 470 -16.93 6.27 8.97
N GLN A 471 -17.01 5.76 10.19
CA GLN A 471 -16.30 6.29 11.35
C GLN A 471 -15.55 5.18 12.08
N TYR A 472 -14.32 5.49 12.48
CA TYR A 472 -13.41 4.56 13.13
C TYR A 472 -13.13 4.99 14.57
N SER A 473 -13.10 4.01 15.49
CA SER A 473 -12.67 4.20 16.87
C SER A 473 -11.63 3.13 17.23
N TYR A 474 -10.57 3.59 17.90
CA TYR A 474 -9.37 2.82 18.19
C TYR A 474 -9.14 2.62 19.69
N GLN A 475 -10.17 2.85 20.52
CA GLN A 475 -10.09 2.59 21.95
C GLN A 475 -10.12 1.10 22.23
N ASN A 476 -9.43 0.69 23.28
CA ASN A 476 -9.44 -0.68 23.76
C ASN A 476 -10.86 -1.04 24.24
N PHE A 477 -11.39 -2.18 23.78
CA PHE A 477 -12.76 -2.56 24.11
C PHE A 477 -12.93 -3.06 25.55
N SER A 478 -11.84 -3.45 26.23
CA SER A 478 -11.84 -3.85 27.64
C SER A 478 -11.60 -2.67 28.57
N ASP A 479 -10.87 -1.65 28.11
CA ASP A 479 -10.64 -0.39 28.84
C ASP A 479 -10.73 0.81 27.89
N ASN A 480 -11.88 1.47 27.86
CA ASN A 480 -12.15 2.58 26.95
C ASN A 480 -11.33 3.87 27.26
N GLN A 481 -10.56 3.88 28.36
CA GLN A 481 -9.63 4.98 28.68
C GLN A 481 -8.25 4.79 28.01
N MET A 482 -7.99 3.63 27.39
CA MET A 482 -6.72 3.32 26.75
C MET A 482 -6.90 3.08 25.24
N PRO A 483 -5.92 3.49 24.42
CA PRO A 483 -5.90 3.09 23.02
C PRO A 483 -5.64 1.59 22.89
N SER A 484 -6.14 0.98 21.82
CA SER A 484 -5.79 -0.41 21.45
C SER A 484 -4.48 -0.51 20.67
N GLY A 485 -3.82 0.62 20.40
CA GLY A 485 -2.57 0.69 19.65
C GLY A 485 -1.39 0.18 20.47
N PHE A 486 -0.56 -0.65 19.83
CA PHE A 486 0.72 -1.13 20.32
C PHE A 486 1.83 -0.65 19.39
N LEU A 487 2.93 -0.13 19.94
CA LEU A 487 4.07 0.31 19.15
C LEU A 487 5.00 -0.88 18.88
N ASN A 488 5.06 -1.30 17.62
CA ASN A 488 6.10 -2.17 17.11
C ASN A 488 7.35 -1.33 16.87
N ASP A 489 8.22 -1.28 17.87
CA ASP A 489 9.53 -0.62 17.83
C ASP A 489 10.63 -1.68 17.75
N PHE A 490 11.02 -2.09 16.53
CA PHE A 490 12.11 -3.05 16.30
C PHE A 490 12.74 -2.90 14.92
N GLY A 491 14.05 -3.16 14.80
CA GLY A 491 14.75 -3.20 13.52
C GLY A 491 14.59 -1.91 12.70
N ASN A 492 14.67 -0.74 13.35
CA ASN A 492 14.37 0.59 12.79
C ASN A 492 12.92 0.81 12.30
N GLN A 493 11.99 -0.13 12.51
CA GLN A 493 10.57 0.02 12.21
C GLN A 493 9.85 0.57 13.43
N ASN A 494 9.04 1.61 13.22
CA ASN A 494 8.21 2.24 14.23
C ASN A 494 6.77 2.30 13.70
N SER A 495 6.02 1.21 13.86
CA SER A 495 4.65 1.11 13.37
C SER A 495 3.67 0.87 14.51
N VAL A 496 2.46 1.42 14.41
CA VAL A 496 1.41 1.23 15.42
C VAL A 496 0.44 0.16 14.92
N VAL A 497 0.34 -0.94 15.66
CA VAL A 497 -0.61 -2.03 15.40
C VAL A 497 -1.79 -1.91 16.36
N TYR A 498 -3.00 -1.81 15.84
CA TYR A 498 -4.22 -1.76 16.65
C TYR A 498 -4.71 -3.16 16.95
N LYS A 499 -4.80 -3.52 18.24
CA LYS A 499 -5.33 -4.81 18.69
C LYS A 499 -6.84 -4.94 18.48
N ASN A 500 -7.55 -3.81 18.40
CA ASN A 500 -8.94 -3.78 17.99
C ASN A 500 -9.32 -2.47 17.29
N VAL A 501 -10.33 -2.50 16.42
CA VAL A 501 -10.90 -1.31 15.76
C VAL A 501 -12.42 -1.45 15.68
N LYS A 502 -13.16 -0.39 16.02
CA LYS A 502 -14.60 -0.31 15.79
C LYS A 502 -14.86 0.53 14.54
N GLU A 503 -15.59 -0.03 13.58
CA GLU A 503 -16.11 0.68 12.40
C GLU A 503 -17.62 0.87 12.55
N VAL A 504 -18.10 2.10 12.37
CA VAL A 504 -19.52 2.43 12.23
C VAL A 504 -19.73 2.84 10.78
N THR A 505 -20.66 2.17 10.08
CA THR A 505 -21.09 2.55 8.73
C THR A 505 -22.53 3.02 8.83
N GLY A 506 -22.85 4.20 8.30
CA GLY A 506 -24.19 4.75 8.40
C GLY A 506 -24.52 5.38 9.75
N ASN A 507 -25.50 6.29 9.78
CA ASN A 507 -25.99 6.86 11.06
C ASN A 507 -26.89 5.87 11.85
N GLN A 508 -27.33 4.76 11.23
CA GLN A 508 -28.29 3.81 11.83
C GLN A 508 -28.05 2.33 11.49
N ALA A 509 -26.94 1.93 10.87
CA ALA A 509 -26.72 0.54 10.40
C ALA A 509 -25.94 -0.35 11.39
N GLY A 510 -25.73 0.09 12.64
CA GLY A 510 -24.98 -0.65 13.64
C GLY A 510 -23.47 -0.46 13.52
N TYR A 511 -22.67 -1.44 13.96
CA TYR A 511 -21.21 -1.34 13.93
C TYR A 511 -20.52 -2.70 13.87
N THR A 512 -19.27 -2.68 13.40
CA THR A 512 -18.41 -3.85 13.33
C THR A 512 -17.20 -3.65 14.25
N LYS A 513 -16.85 -4.67 15.03
CA LYS A 513 -15.63 -4.74 15.85
C LYS A 513 -14.66 -5.72 15.22
N TYR A 514 -13.47 -5.25 14.88
CA TYR A 514 -12.34 -6.05 14.39
C TYR A 514 -11.32 -6.25 15.48
N PHE A 515 -10.68 -7.42 15.53
CA PHE A 515 -9.65 -7.74 16.49
C PHE A 515 -8.43 -8.34 15.80
N PHE A 516 -7.26 -7.94 16.26
CA PHE A 516 -5.97 -8.31 15.69
C PHE A 516 -5.02 -8.77 16.81
N LYS A 517 -4.23 -9.81 16.53
CA LYS A 517 -3.10 -10.19 17.39
C LYS A 517 -1.88 -9.38 17.00
N ALA A 518 -1.24 -8.74 17.97
CA ALA A 518 0.04 -8.06 17.83
C ALA A 518 1.17 -8.91 18.43
N MET A 519 2.42 -8.45 18.30
CA MET A 519 3.57 -9.19 18.83
C MET A 519 3.50 -9.45 20.33
N ASN A 520 2.95 -8.50 21.09
CA ASN A 520 2.79 -8.60 22.54
C ASN A 520 1.65 -9.51 23.01
N ASP A 521 0.88 -10.12 22.10
CA ASP A 521 -0.08 -11.17 22.45
C ASP A 521 0.59 -12.55 22.65
N TYR A 522 1.87 -12.66 22.32
CA TYR A 522 2.68 -13.88 22.43
C TYR A 522 3.75 -13.67 23.52
N PRO A 523 3.64 -14.32 24.70
CA PRO A 523 4.52 -14.08 25.85
C PRO A 523 6.00 -14.26 25.56
N GLU A 524 6.36 -15.17 24.65
CA GLU A 524 7.72 -15.40 24.17
C GLU A 524 8.37 -14.17 23.53
N ASN A 525 7.57 -13.23 23.03
CA ASN A 525 8.04 -11.99 22.43
C ASN A 525 8.26 -10.86 23.45
N ILE A 526 7.86 -11.06 24.71
CA ILE A 526 7.87 -10.01 25.75
C ILE A 526 9.02 -10.16 26.70
N ASN A 527 9.82 -9.10 26.88
CA ASN A 527 10.87 -9.06 27.87
C ASN A 527 10.26 -8.84 29.27
N THR A 528 10.33 -9.86 30.12
CA THR A 528 9.81 -9.83 31.50
C THR A 528 10.84 -9.32 32.51
N ASP A 529 12.11 -9.21 32.10
CA ASP A 529 13.26 -9.01 33.00
C ASP A 529 13.79 -7.57 32.96
N SER A 530 13.31 -6.73 32.05
CA SER A 530 13.75 -5.33 31.96
C SER A 530 12.98 -4.42 32.92
N ALA A 531 13.65 -3.99 33.99
CA ALA A 531 13.20 -2.88 34.85
C ALA A 531 13.09 -1.53 34.07
N ALA A 532 13.68 -1.46 32.88
CA ALA A 532 13.45 -0.40 31.91
C ALA A 532 12.25 -0.78 31.03
N VAL A 533 11.10 -0.14 31.27
CA VAL A 533 9.96 -0.20 30.36
C VAL A 533 10.36 0.59 29.10
N THR A 534 10.91 -0.07 28.09
CA THR A 534 10.99 0.51 26.75
C THR A 534 9.56 0.58 26.18
N ASN A 535 9.32 1.46 25.21
CA ASN A 535 7.96 1.74 24.70
C ASN A 535 7.22 0.50 24.14
N SER A 536 7.91 -0.63 23.90
CA SER A 536 7.34 -1.87 23.34
C SER A 536 7.53 -3.13 24.19
N ASN A 537 8.45 -3.16 25.17
CA ASN A 537 8.84 -4.35 25.96
C ASN A 537 9.15 -5.62 25.12
N LEU A 538 9.58 -5.46 23.86
CA LEU A 538 9.84 -6.59 22.95
C LEU A 538 11.24 -7.23 23.19
N ARG A 539 11.33 -8.57 23.07
CA ARG A 539 12.60 -9.32 23.11
C ARG A 539 13.34 -9.22 21.76
N TYR A 540 14.12 -8.17 21.58
CA TYR A 540 15.04 -8.04 20.45
C TYR A 540 15.95 -9.29 20.33
N GLY A 541 16.25 -9.75 19.11
CA GLY A 541 17.04 -10.97 18.90
C GLY A 541 16.23 -12.26 18.82
N SER A 542 15.05 -12.30 19.44
CA SER A 542 14.32 -13.56 19.73
C SER A 542 12.82 -13.52 19.43
N LEU A 543 12.34 -12.52 18.69
CA LEU A 543 10.93 -12.42 18.32
C LEU A 543 10.49 -13.64 17.48
N LYS A 544 9.23 -14.03 17.62
CA LYS A 544 8.56 -15.07 16.84
C LYS A 544 7.43 -14.50 16.02
N TYR A 545 7.17 -15.14 14.87
CA TYR A 545 6.03 -14.85 13.98
C TYR A 545 6.06 -13.42 13.40
N VAL A 546 7.26 -12.87 13.22
CA VAL A 546 7.46 -11.45 12.89
C VAL A 546 6.66 -11.03 11.66
N ASN A 547 6.77 -11.77 10.55
CA ASN A 547 6.07 -11.49 9.29
C ASN A 547 4.54 -11.62 9.35
N ILE A 548 3.98 -12.26 10.38
CA ILE A 548 2.54 -12.45 10.55
C ILE A 548 1.98 -11.37 11.49
N LEU A 549 2.75 -10.95 12.50
CA LEU A 549 2.29 -10.07 13.57
C LEU A 549 2.69 -8.60 13.42
N ASP A 550 3.65 -8.27 12.54
CA ASP A 550 4.15 -6.90 12.35
C ASP A 550 3.08 -5.89 11.92
N LYS A 551 2.03 -6.36 11.24
CA LYS A 551 0.88 -5.56 10.79
C LYS A 551 -0.44 -5.91 11.49
N GLY A 552 -0.38 -6.81 12.47
CA GLY A 552 -1.55 -7.34 13.17
C GLY A 552 -2.23 -8.49 12.42
N LEU A 553 -2.37 -9.64 13.07
CA LEU A 553 -3.07 -10.80 12.53
C LEU A 553 -4.57 -10.72 12.88
N HIS A 554 -5.42 -10.46 11.88
CA HIS A 554 -6.86 -10.46 12.05
C HIS A 554 -7.36 -11.85 12.48
N TYR A 555 -8.05 -11.93 13.61
CA TYR A 555 -8.52 -13.21 14.16
C TYR A 555 -9.97 -13.20 14.60
N LYS A 556 -10.61 -12.04 14.70
CA LYS A 556 -12.02 -11.96 15.13
C LYS A 556 -12.73 -10.76 14.52
N THR A 557 -13.96 -10.98 14.08
CA THR A 557 -14.92 -9.94 13.69
C THR A 557 -16.23 -10.14 14.42
N GLN A 558 -16.85 -9.05 14.90
CA GLN A 558 -18.20 -9.07 15.48
C GLN A 558 -19.05 -7.97 14.85
N ILE A 559 -20.21 -8.32 14.33
CA ILE A 559 -21.16 -7.39 13.69
C ILE A 559 -22.35 -7.18 14.61
N PHE A 560 -22.70 -5.93 14.86
CA PHE A 560 -23.81 -5.50 15.71
C PHE A 560 -24.79 -4.65 14.92
N ASN A 561 -26.08 -4.74 15.24
CA ASN A 561 -27.09 -3.79 14.74
C ASN A 561 -27.09 -2.49 15.57
N ASN A 562 -28.01 -1.58 15.25
CA ASN A 562 -28.13 -0.29 15.93
C ASN A 562 -28.53 -0.40 17.41
N ASP A 563 -29.22 -1.49 17.79
CA ASP A 563 -29.65 -1.74 19.17
C ASP A 563 -28.55 -2.40 20.03
N ASN A 564 -27.31 -2.44 19.53
CA ASN A 564 -26.17 -3.15 20.13
C ASN A 564 -26.39 -4.67 20.25
N VAL A 565 -27.27 -5.25 19.43
CA VAL A 565 -27.49 -6.70 19.34
C VAL A 565 -26.52 -7.29 18.33
N LYS A 566 -25.71 -8.26 18.77
CA LYS A 566 -24.77 -8.98 17.92
C LYS A 566 -25.54 -9.81 16.88
N LYS A 567 -25.19 -9.66 15.59
CA LYS A 567 -25.82 -10.35 14.45
C LYS A 567 -24.91 -11.41 13.83
N ALA A 568 -23.60 -11.20 13.87
CA ALA A 568 -22.64 -12.18 13.42
C ALA A 568 -21.34 -12.11 14.24
N GLU A 569 -20.65 -13.23 14.35
CA GLU A 569 -19.31 -13.32 14.90
C GLU A 569 -18.50 -14.31 14.07
N GLU A 570 -17.30 -13.91 13.67
CA GLU A 570 -16.29 -14.79 13.09
C GLU A 570 -15.08 -14.80 14.01
N TYR A 571 -14.52 -15.97 14.29
CA TYR A 571 -13.33 -16.17 15.12
C TYR A 571 -12.42 -17.21 14.49
N SER A 572 -11.12 -16.91 14.41
CA SER A 572 -10.11 -17.77 13.81
C SER A 572 -8.99 -18.10 14.78
N GLU A 573 -8.62 -19.37 14.83
CA GLU A 573 -7.43 -19.90 15.51
C GLU A 573 -6.40 -20.35 14.48
N PHE A 574 -5.12 -20.25 14.84
CA PHE A 574 -4.02 -20.48 13.91
C PHE A 574 -2.97 -21.40 14.53
N GLU A 575 -2.45 -22.31 13.72
CA GLU A 575 -1.23 -23.06 14.00
C GLU A 575 -0.11 -22.52 13.11
N PHE A 576 1.06 -22.30 13.70
CA PHE A 576 2.22 -21.75 13.00
C PHE A 576 3.34 -22.77 12.89
N SER A 577 4.05 -22.76 11.75
CA SER A 577 5.36 -23.38 11.61
C SER A 577 6.40 -22.29 11.46
N GLU A 578 7.38 -22.25 12.37
CA GLU A 578 8.52 -21.34 12.26
C GLU A 578 9.36 -21.69 11.02
N THR A 579 9.91 -20.65 10.39
CA THR A 579 10.90 -20.79 9.32
C THR A 579 12.29 -20.44 9.86
N GLU A 580 13.31 -20.53 9.01
CA GLU A 580 14.65 -20.08 9.38
C GLU A 580 14.64 -18.62 9.88
N ALA A 581 15.58 -18.31 10.78
CA ALA A 581 15.66 -17.00 11.42
C ALA A 581 15.84 -15.90 10.37
N ALA A 582 15.05 -14.83 10.48
CA ALA A 582 15.25 -13.65 9.65
C ALA A 582 16.42 -12.86 10.24
N THR A 583 17.61 -13.09 9.69
CA THR A 583 18.80 -12.30 9.99
C THR A 583 18.84 -11.07 9.08
N TYR A 584 19.05 -9.90 9.65
CA TYR A 584 19.37 -8.69 8.89
C TYR A 584 20.76 -8.22 9.30
N THR A 585 21.61 -8.03 8.30
CA THR A 585 22.89 -7.35 8.51
C THR A 585 22.63 -5.86 8.37
N THR A 586 22.55 -5.13 9.48
CA THR A 586 22.75 -3.68 9.42
C THR A 586 24.26 -3.45 9.41
N GLY A 587 24.75 -2.48 8.64
CA GLY A 587 26.18 -2.29 8.37
C GLY A 587 27.10 -2.04 9.58
N TYR A 588 26.60 -2.14 10.81
CA TYR A 588 27.40 -2.06 12.03
C TYR A 588 27.17 -3.25 13.00
N GLU A 589 26.03 -3.95 12.97
CA GLU A 589 25.80 -5.20 13.73
C GLU A 589 24.82 -6.17 13.04
N LEU A 590 25.06 -7.48 13.21
CA LEU A 590 24.11 -8.55 12.92
C LEU A 590 23.00 -8.50 13.98
N GLU A 591 21.88 -7.86 13.67
CA GLU A 591 20.70 -7.91 14.52
C GLU A 591 19.75 -8.98 13.99
N THR A 592 19.65 -10.11 14.69
CA THR A 592 18.55 -11.05 14.50
C THR A 592 17.27 -10.32 14.91
N ILE A 593 16.37 -10.01 13.97
CA ILE A 593 15.10 -9.36 14.33
C ILE A 593 14.18 -10.37 15.02
N GLY A 594 14.18 -11.61 14.53
CA GLY A 594 13.37 -12.72 15.02
C GLY A 594 13.18 -13.81 13.97
N ARG A 595 12.28 -14.75 14.24
CA ARG A 595 11.89 -15.85 13.35
C ARG A 595 10.57 -15.53 12.65
N ASN A 596 10.55 -15.76 11.35
CA ASN A 596 9.31 -15.74 10.57
C ASN A 596 8.54 -17.05 10.76
N ALA A 597 7.28 -17.07 10.33
CA ALA A 597 6.46 -18.28 10.31
C ALA A 597 5.46 -18.32 9.16
N LEU A 598 4.84 -19.49 9.03
CA LEU A 598 3.76 -19.81 8.10
C LEU A 598 2.53 -20.23 8.89
N ILE A 599 1.33 -19.90 8.40
CA ILE A 599 0.07 -20.46 8.93
C ILE A 599 -0.15 -21.83 8.31
N THR A 600 0.10 -22.90 9.05
CA THR A 600 -0.08 -24.29 8.58
C THR A 600 -1.51 -24.76 8.75
N LYS A 601 -2.22 -24.24 9.77
CA LYS A 601 -3.62 -24.56 10.03
C LYS A 601 -4.39 -23.32 10.45
N GLN A 602 -5.62 -23.21 9.99
CA GLN A 602 -6.57 -22.18 10.42
C GLN A 602 -7.92 -22.84 10.71
N ILE A 603 -8.50 -22.57 11.87
CA ILE A 603 -9.85 -22.99 12.23
C ILE A 603 -10.69 -21.74 12.41
N THR A 604 -11.70 -21.55 11.56
CA THR A 604 -12.60 -20.41 11.59
C THR A 604 -14.00 -20.85 12.00
N SER A 605 -14.53 -20.27 13.06
CA SER A 605 -15.92 -20.41 13.50
C SER A 605 -16.73 -19.20 13.10
N SER A 606 -17.75 -19.39 12.28
CA SER A 606 -18.66 -18.35 11.79
C SER A 606 -20.05 -18.56 12.37
N THR A 607 -20.50 -17.63 13.21
CA THR A 607 -21.77 -17.71 13.92
C THR A 607 -22.71 -16.59 13.50
N ALA A 608 -23.90 -16.94 13.03
CA ALA A 608 -25.01 -16.01 12.78
C ALA A 608 -26.02 -16.07 13.93
N PHE A 609 -26.48 -14.91 14.41
CA PHE A 609 -27.41 -14.77 15.52
C PHE A 609 -28.78 -14.31 15.03
N TYR A 610 -29.80 -15.15 15.25
CA TYR A 610 -31.20 -14.92 14.88
C TYR A 610 -32.04 -14.75 16.15
N SER A 611 -33.34 -14.48 15.97
CA SER A 611 -34.28 -14.38 17.10
C SER A 611 -34.54 -15.72 17.79
N ASP A 612 -34.39 -16.84 17.06
CA ASP A 612 -34.68 -18.20 17.53
C ASP A 612 -33.42 -18.97 18.01
N GLY A 613 -32.24 -18.37 17.92
CA GLY A 613 -30.97 -18.97 18.34
C GLY A 613 -29.78 -18.55 17.50
N SER A 614 -28.65 -19.24 17.64
CA SER A 614 -27.45 -19.03 16.84
C SER A 614 -27.15 -20.24 15.97
N ARG A 615 -26.61 -20.00 14.77
CA ARG A 615 -26.12 -21.05 13.87
C ARG A 615 -24.62 -20.87 13.68
N THR A 616 -23.85 -21.91 13.97
CA THR A 616 -22.39 -21.88 13.86
C THR A 616 -21.92 -22.87 12.81
N GLU A 617 -21.07 -22.40 11.91
CA GLU A 617 -20.30 -23.20 10.97
C GLU A 617 -18.83 -23.15 11.37
N VAL A 618 -18.12 -24.28 11.30
CA VAL A 618 -16.68 -24.36 11.59
C VAL A 618 -15.94 -24.85 10.36
N THR A 619 -15.00 -24.06 9.86
CA THR A 619 -14.12 -24.40 8.74
C THR A 619 -12.68 -24.55 9.22
N GLU A 620 -12.11 -25.72 9.05
CA GLU A 620 -10.69 -26.01 9.24
C GLU A 620 -9.99 -26.04 7.88
N SER A 621 -8.89 -25.32 7.73
CA SER A 621 -8.04 -25.33 6.53
C SER A 621 -6.61 -25.68 6.89
N VAL A 622 -6.01 -26.62 6.16
CA VAL A 622 -4.61 -27.07 6.33
C VAL A 622 -3.81 -26.74 5.09
N ARG A 623 -2.60 -26.20 5.27
CA ARG A 623 -1.69 -25.80 4.20
C ARG A 623 -0.42 -26.62 4.18
N ASP A 624 0.09 -26.87 2.98
CA ASP A 624 1.44 -27.41 2.79
C ASP A 624 2.49 -26.32 3.01
N THR A 625 3.56 -26.61 3.75
CA THR A 625 4.61 -25.62 4.06
C THR A 625 5.52 -25.29 2.87
N ARG A 626 5.54 -26.14 1.83
CA ARG A 626 6.44 -25.98 0.67
C ARG A 626 5.92 -24.99 -0.37
N ASP A 627 4.60 -24.90 -0.51
CA ASP A 627 3.95 -24.05 -1.50
C ASP A 627 2.76 -23.24 -0.95
N LEU A 628 2.44 -23.35 0.34
CA LEU A 628 1.35 -22.62 1.02
C LEU A 628 -0.03 -22.86 0.40
N ASN A 629 -0.21 -23.93 -0.38
CA ASN A 629 -1.50 -24.33 -0.91
C ASN A 629 -2.37 -24.97 0.18
N VAL A 630 -3.69 -24.71 0.15
CA VAL A 630 -4.65 -25.37 1.04
C VAL A 630 -4.89 -26.78 0.51
N ILE A 631 -4.35 -27.78 1.18
CA ILE A 631 -4.43 -29.19 0.76
C ILE A 631 -5.65 -29.91 1.35
N SER A 632 -6.24 -29.36 2.42
CA SER A 632 -7.48 -29.85 3.00
C SER A 632 -8.30 -28.72 3.58
N GLN A 633 -9.62 -28.80 3.35
CA GLN A 633 -10.62 -27.94 3.98
C GLN A 633 -11.75 -28.81 4.53
N LYS A 634 -12.07 -28.66 5.81
CA LYS A 634 -13.15 -29.38 6.48
C LYS A 634 -14.15 -28.38 7.04
N THR A 635 -15.38 -28.42 6.55
CA THR A 635 -16.48 -27.59 7.04
C THR A 635 -17.48 -28.44 7.81
N THR A 636 -17.82 -28.03 9.02
CA THR A 636 -18.89 -28.61 9.85
C THR A 636 -20.03 -27.60 9.91
N GLY A 637 -21.14 -27.92 9.24
CA GLY A 637 -22.33 -27.07 9.22
C GLY A 637 -23.06 -27.04 10.55
N ALA A 638 -23.97 -26.09 10.72
CA ALA A 638 -24.80 -25.97 11.93
C ALA A 638 -25.75 -27.18 12.14
N ASP A 639 -25.98 -27.96 11.09
CA ASP A 639 -26.72 -29.23 11.09
C ASP A 639 -25.85 -30.44 11.50
N GLY A 640 -24.57 -30.23 11.81
CA GLY A 640 -23.60 -31.27 12.15
C GLY A 640 -23.04 -32.02 10.94
N ILE A 641 -23.44 -31.65 9.72
CA ILE A 641 -22.92 -32.29 8.50
C ILE A 641 -21.47 -31.84 8.27
N VAL A 642 -20.60 -32.83 8.05
CA VAL A 642 -19.19 -32.59 7.77
C VAL A 642 -18.93 -32.75 6.28
N THR A 643 -18.46 -31.68 5.64
CA THR A 643 -17.96 -31.70 4.27
C THR A 643 -16.44 -31.54 4.31
N MET A 644 -15.71 -32.50 3.75
CA MET A 644 -14.25 -32.48 3.66
C MET A 644 -13.83 -32.44 2.21
N GLN A 645 -13.10 -31.40 1.84
CA GLN A 645 -12.44 -31.26 0.55
C GLN A 645 -10.93 -31.49 0.73
N THR A 646 -10.34 -32.30 -0.15
CA THR A 646 -8.88 -32.43 -0.28
C THR A 646 -8.47 -32.03 -1.68
N THR A 647 -7.32 -31.36 -1.79
CA THR A 647 -6.80 -30.86 -3.05
C THR A 647 -5.35 -31.25 -3.22
N THR A 648 -5.05 -31.89 -4.34
CA THR A 648 -3.70 -32.30 -4.74
C THR A 648 -3.14 -31.28 -5.71
N TYR A 649 -1.93 -30.80 -5.43
CA TYR A 649 -1.19 -29.83 -6.24
C TYR A 649 0.03 -30.48 -6.90
N PRO A 650 0.70 -29.80 -7.85
CA PRO A 650 1.83 -30.34 -8.60
C PRO A 650 2.96 -30.95 -7.77
N TRP A 651 3.20 -30.45 -6.56
CA TRP A 651 4.19 -31.02 -5.66
C TRP A 651 3.99 -32.54 -5.42
N SER A 652 2.74 -33.01 -5.31
CA SER A 652 2.45 -34.42 -5.07
C SER A 652 2.89 -35.35 -6.21
N LEU A 653 3.12 -34.79 -7.40
CA LEU A 653 3.60 -35.52 -8.57
C LEU A 653 5.06 -35.21 -8.93
N VAL A 654 5.79 -34.44 -8.12
CA VAL A 654 7.15 -33.97 -8.47
C VAL A 654 8.12 -35.13 -8.78
N LEU A 655 7.91 -36.30 -8.20
CA LEU A 655 8.75 -37.48 -8.46
C LEU A 655 8.40 -38.22 -9.77
N THR A 656 7.18 -38.06 -10.28
CA THR A 656 6.68 -38.74 -11.48
C THR A 656 6.58 -37.83 -12.70
N ASP A 657 6.18 -36.57 -12.50
CA ASP A 657 6.15 -35.52 -13.52
C ASP A 657 6.52 -34.16 -12.87
N PRO A 658 7.82 -33.82 -12.81
CA PRO A 658 8.28 -32.57 -12.20
C PRO A 658 8.02 -31.34 -13.08
N ARG A 659 7.49 -31.47 -14.30
CA ARG A 659 7.46 -30.37 -15.28
C ARG A 659 6.73 -29.14 -14.76
N LEU A 660 5.52 -29.31 -14.23
CA LEU A 660 4.73 -28.21 -13.67
C LEU A 660 5.45 -27.56 -12.49
N TRP A 661 6.01 -28.36 -11.59
CA TRP A 661 6.75 -27.85 -10.43
C TRP A 661 8.00 -27.05 -10.82
N ASN A 662 8.80 -27.57 -11.75
CA ASN A 662 10.01 -26.92 -12.24
C ASN A 662 9.72 -25.63 -13.02
N ALA A 663 8.56 -25.55 -13.70
CA ALA A 663 8.06 -24.33 -14.33
C ALA A 663 7.42 -23.34 -13.33
N ASN A 664 7.48 -23.64 -12.02
CA ASN A 664 6.84 -22.87 -10.95
C ASN A 664 5.31 -22.78 -11.04
N ILE A 665 4.68 -23.71 -11.74
CA ILE A 665 3.22 -23.83 -11.82
C ILE A 665 2.74 -24.52 -10.55
N ARG A 666 2.18 -23.74 -9.62
CA ARG A 666 1.82 -24.16 -8.26
C ARG A 666 0.37 -23.86 -7.87
N SER A 667 -0.32 -22.97 -8.60
CA SER A 667 -1.67 -22.51 -8.26
C SER A 667 -2.78 -23.48 -8.65
N PHE A 668 -2.57 -24.28 -9.69
CA PHE A 668 -3.63 -25.11 -10.28
C PHE A 668 -3.84 -26.42 -9.51
N PRO A 669 -5.08 -26.74 -9.11
CA PRO A 669 -5.40 -28.03 -8.52
C PRO A 669 -5.36 -29.13 -9.58
N LEU A 670 -4.64 -30.21 -9.29
CA LEU A 670 -4.59 -31.40 -10.14
C LEU A 670 -5.73 -32.36 -9.83
N ILE A 671 -6.02 -32.57 -8.55
CA ILE A 671 -7.12 -33.43 -8.10
C ILE A 671 -7.88 -32.69 -7.00
N THR A 672 -9.20 -32.69 -7.07
CA THR A 672 -10.07 -32.24 -5.97
C THR A 672 -11.02 -33.36 -5.61
N GLU A 673 -11.07 -33.73 -4.34
CA GLU A 673 -11.96 -34.75 -3.80
C GLU A 673 -12.83 -34.13 -2.70
N THR A 674 -14.14 -34.38 -2.73
CA THR A 674 -15.10 -33.91 -1.71
C THR A 674 -15.87 -35.08 -1.12
N LYS A 675 -15.84 -35.18 0.21
CA LYS A 675 -16.57 -36.16 1.00
C LYS A 675 -17.60 -35.47 1.88
N ARG A 676 -18.82 -36.03 1.97
CA ARG A 676 -19.87 -35.62 2.90
C ARG A 676 -20.11 -36.74 3.90
N ASN A 677 -19.92 -36.46 5.20
CA ASN A 677 -19.98 -37.44 6.29
C ASN A 677 -19.11 -38.70 6.00
N GLY A 678 -17.94 -38.50 5.40
CA GLY A 678 -17.01 -39.57 5.02
C GLY A 678 -17.30 -40.24 3.66
N THR A 679 -18.52 -40.12 3.13
CA THR A 679 -18.89 -40.65 1.81
C THR A 679 -18.39 -39.73 0.70
N LEU A 680 -17.69 -40.28 -0.29
CA LEU A 680 -17.26 -39.54 -1.47
C LEU A 680 -18.49 -39.06 -2.26
N ILE A 681 -18.54 -37.78 -2.61
CA ILE A 681 -19.63 -37.20 -3.41
C ILE A 681 -19.13 -36.53 -4.69
N SER A 682 -17.84 -36.20 -4.77
CA SER A 682 -17.24 -35.63 -5.97
C SER A 682 -15.74 -35.90 -5.98
N LYS A 683 -15.20 -36.27 -7.14
CA LYS A 683 -13.77 -36.30 -7.40
C LYS A 683 -13.53 -35.86 -8.84
N GLN A 684 -12.66 -34.88 -9.02
CA GLN A 684 -12.28 -34.33 -10.32
C GLN A 684 -10.76 -34.30 -10.44
N GLU A 685 -10.25 -34.62 -11.62
CA GLU A 685 -8.84 -34.57 -11.97
C GLU A 685 -8.62 -33.77 -13.26
N THR A 686 -7.68 -32.82 -13.23
CA THR A 686 -7.20 -32.06 -14.38
C THR A 686 -5.88 -32.64 -14.85
N LYS A 687 -5.81 -33.08 -16.11
CA LYS A 687 -4.65 -33.74 -16.71
C LYS A 687 -3.78 -32.77 -17.49
N TYR A 688 -2.46 -32.95 -17.43
CA TYR A 688 -1.45 -32.18 -18.16
C TYR A 688 -0.52 -33.10 -18.95
N GLU A 689 -1.09 -33.93 -19.83
CA GLU A 689 -0.36 -35.06 -20.44
C GLU A 689 0.53 -34.65 -21.63
N ASN A 690 0.36 -33.42 -22.16
CA ASN A 690 1.16 -32.93 -23.27
C ASN A 690 2.52 -32.42 -22.76
N THR A 691 3.61 -32.88 -23.36
CA THR A 691 4.97 -32.48 -23.01
C THR A 691 5.46 -31.21 -23.71
N SER A 692 4.79 -30.73 -24.75
CA SER A 692 5.19 -29.53 -25.50
C SER A 692 4.71 -28.22 -24.92
N HIS A 693 3.71 -28.24 -24.02
CA HIS A 693 3.15 -27.06 -23.38
C HIS A 693 2.67 -27.38 -21.96
N PHE A 694 2.31 -26.33 -21.21
CA PHE A 694 1.86 -26.44 -19.83
C PHE A 694 0.36 -26.25 -19.62
N PHE A 695 -0.42 -26.13 -20.70
CA PHE A 695 -1.88 -26.03 -20.62
C PHE A 695 -2.56 -27.38 -20.28
N PRO A 696 -3.75 -27.35 -19.65
CA PRO A 696 -4.55 -28.55 -19.41
C PRO A 696 -4.84 -29.30 -20.72
N THR A 697 -4.90 -30.62 -20.63
CA THR A 697 -5.21 -31.53 -21.75
C THR A 697 -6.59 -32.16 -21.61
N SER A 698 -7.07 -32.40 -20.39
CA SER A 698 -8.44 -32.85 -20.15
C SER A 698 -8.85 -32.70 -18.69
N GLN A 699 -10.15 -32.84 -18.45
CA GLN A 699 -10.71 -33.01 -17.12
C GLN A 699 -11.49 -34.33 -17.05
N VAL A 700 -11.28 -35.06 -15.96
CA VAL A 700 -11.91 -36.36 -15.68
C VAL A 700 -12.64 -36.27 -14.35
N SER A 701 -13.91 -36.65 -14.32
CA SER A 701 -14.67 -36.82 -13.08
C SER A 701 -14.83 -38.28 -12.75
N TYR A 702 -14.91 -38.63 -11.48
CA TYR A 702 -15.13 -39.99 -11.03
C TYR A 702 -16.51 -40.11 -10.43
N LEU A 703 -17.21 -41.17 -10.80
CA LEU A 703 -18.56 -41.43 -10.30
C LEU A 703 -18.51 -41.73 -8.79
N PRO A 704 -19.37 -41.10 -7.96
CA PRO A 704 -19.34 -41.31 -6.50
C PRO A 704 -19.59 -42.77 -6.08
N ASP A 705 -20.41 -43.50 -6.83
CA ASP A 705 -20.76 -44.91 -6.64
C ASP A 705 -19.70 -45.88 -7.18
N ASN A 706 -18.87 -45.44 -8.14
CA ASN A 706 -17.73 -46.20 -8.64
C ASN A 706 -16.47 -45.32 -8.82
N PRO A 707 -15.75 -44.98 -7.73
CA PRO A 707 -14.62 -44.05 -7.77
C PRO A 707 -13.38 -44.56 -8.51
N ALA A 708 -13.37 -45.82 -8.95
CA ALA A 708 -12.34 -46.38 -9.80
C ALA A 708 -12.56 -46.04 -11.30
N GLN A 709 -13.79 -45.69 -11.68
CA GLN A 709 -14.15 -45.36 -13.06
C GLN A 709 -14.13 -43.85 -13.27
N GLY A 710 -13.15 -43.38 -14.03
CA GLY A 710 -13.09 -42.00 -14.50
C GLY A 710 -13.90 -41.84 -15.79
N VAL A 711 -14.71 -40.79 -15.84
CA VAL A 711 -15.42 -40.32 -17.03
C VAL A 711 -14.74 -39.02 -17.48
N LYS A 712 -14.24 -39.00 -18.72
CA LYS A 712 -13.67 -37.77 -19.30
C LYS A 712 -14.83 -36.80 -19.55
N ASN A 713 -14.80 -35.61 -18.95
CA ASN A 713 -15.86 -34.59 -19.13
C ASN A 713 -15.52 -33.67 -20.32
N ILE A 714 -14.26 -33.29 -20.43
CA ILE A 714 -13.78 -32.39 -21.47
C ILE A 714 -12.34 -32.75 -21.86
N SER A 715 -12.04 -32.61 -23.14
CA SER A 715 -10.69 -32.69 -23.71
C SER A 715 -10.34 -31.34 -24.30
N TYR A 716 -9.18 -30.81 -23.97
CA TYR A 716 -8.63 -29.57 -24.53
C TYR A 716 -7.65 -29.98 -25.63
N ASP A 717 -8.14 -30.03 -26.86
CA ASP A 717 -7.51 -30.80 -27.93
C ASP A 717 -6.39 -30.02 -28.62
N ILE A 718 -6.60 -28.72 -28.86
CA ILE A 718 -5.69 -27.89 -29.64
C ILE A 718 -5.60 -26.50 -29.02
N TYR A 719 -4.36 -26.05 -28.82
CA TYR A 719 -4.01 -24.67 -28.51
C TYR A 719 -3.23 -24.06 -29.67
N ASP A 720 -3.33 -22.75 -29.86
CA ASP A 720 -2.45 -22.03 -30.78
C ASP A 720 -1.09 -21.68 -30.12
N ASP A 721 -0.22 -21.03 -30.90
CA ASP A 721 1.09 -20.50 -30.51
C ASP A 721 1.03 -19.35 -29.48
N LYS A 722 -0.16 -18.82 -29.17
CA LYS A 722 -0.40 -17.84 -28.11
C LYS A 722 -1.04 -18.47 -26.87
N GLY A 723 -1.21 -19.79 -26.85
CA GLY A 723 -1.84 -20.51 -25.76
C GLY A 723 -3.37 -20.38 -25.73
N ASN A 724 -3.98 -19.84 -26.79
CA ASN A 724 -5.43 -19.78 -26.88
C ASN A 724 -6.00 -21.17 -27.19
N LEU A 725 -7.07 -21.57 -26.52
CA LEU A 725 -7.80 -22.79 -26.81
C LEU A 725 -8.50 -22.66 -28.17
N VAL A 726 -8.09 -23.47 -29.14
CA VAL A 726 -8.65 -23.50 -30.51
C VAL A 726 -9.70 -24.59 -30.64
N GLN A 727 -9.54 -25.71 -29.95
CA GLN A 727 -10.52 -26.80 -29.99
C GLN A 727 -10.64 -27.48 -28.62
N PHE A 728 -11.87 -27.76 -28.23
CA PHE A 728 -12.17 -28.65 -27.13
C PHE A 728 -13.31 -29.60 -27.49
N THR A 729 -13.36 -30.74 -26.81
CA THR A 729 -14.41 -31.74 -26.98
C THR A 729 -15.07 -32.02 -25.64
N GLU A 730 -16.35 -31.73 -25.52
CA GLU A 730 -17.17 -32.03 -24.34
C GLU A 730 -17.81 -33.41 -24.49
N PHE A 731 -17.77 -34.19 -23.42
CA PHE A 731 -18.31 -35.55 -23.38
C PHE A 731 -19.48 -35.57 -22.40
N PRO A 732 -20.71 -35.79 -22.88
CA PRO A 732 -21.86 -35.99 -21.98
C PRO A 732 -21.74 -37.33 -21.25
N ASP A 733 -22.44 -37.46 -20.13
CA ASP A 733 -22.51 -38.72 -19.36
C ASP A 733 -23.00 -39.90 -20.21
N VAL A 734 -23.84 -39.62 -21.21
CA VAL A 734 -24.34 -40.58 -22.20
C VAL A 734 -24.23 -39.98 -23.59
N GLY A 735 -23.42 -40.60 -24.46
CA GLY A 735 -23.28 -40.23 -25.86
C GLY A 735 -21.83 -40.11 -26.33
N THR A 736 -21.63 -39.58 -27.55
CA THR A 736 -20.31 -39.29 -28.11
C THR A 736 -19.89 -37.86 -27.81
N GLY A 737 -18.58 -37.62 -27.71
CA GLY A 737 -18.03 -36.28 -27.52
C GLY A 737 -18.40 -35.33 -28.66
N LYS A 738 -18.67 -34.06 -28.32
CA LYS A 738 -18.98 -32.99 -29.25
C LYS A 738 -17.85 -31.96 -29.24
N SER A 739 -17.18 -31.80 -30.38
CA SER A 739 -16.10 -30.83 -30.54
C SER A 739 -16.65 -29.43 -30.80
N THR A 740 -15.99 -28.43 -30.25
CA THR A 740 -16.21 -27.02 -30.53
C THR A 740 -14.88 -26.40 -30.93
N THR A 741 -14.88 -25.69 -32.05
CA THR A 741 -13.72 -24.96 -32.54
C THR A 741 -13.90 -23.46 -32.35
N VAL A 742 -12.89 -22.79 -31.82
CA VAL A 742 -12.82 -21.33 -31.66
C VAL A 742 -11.76 -20.78 -32.60
N ILE A 743 -12.15 -19.86 -33.48
CA ILE A 743 -11.24 -19.19 -34.40
C ILE A 743 -10.90 -17.82 -33.82
N TRP A 744 -9.61 -17.57 -33.63
CA TRP A 744 -9.07 -16.35 -33.07
C TRP A 744 -8.61 -15.39 -34.18
N GLY A 745 -9.08 -14.15 -34.12
CA GLY A 745 -8.77 -13.08 -35.07
C GLY A 745 -8.06 -11.92 -34.40
N TYR A 746 -7.98 -10.78 -35.09
CA TYR A 746 -7.32 -9.56 -34.59
C TYR A 746 -5.90 -9.86 -34.07
N ASN A 747 -5.10 -10.58 -34.86
CA ASN A 747 -3.79 -11.12 -34.51
C ASN A 747 -3.80 -12.11 -33.34
N LYS A 748 -4.83 -12.98 -33.31
CA LYS A 748 -5.05 -14.02 -32.28
C LYS A 748 -5.28 -13.46 -30.87
N THR A 749 -5.90 -12.29 -30.76
CA THR A 749 -6.15 -11.63 -29.46
C THR A 749 -7.58 -11.83 -28.96
N VAL A 750 -8.55 -12.03 -29.85
CA VAL A 750 -9.97 -12.23 -29.50
C VAL A 750 -10.64 -13.25 -30.43
N PRO A 751 -11.68 -13.98 -29.96
CA PRO A 751 -12.39 -14.95 -30.78
C PRO A 751 -13.31 -14.26 -31.78
N ILE A 752 -13.20 -14.61 -33.07
CA ILE A 752 -14.05 -14.05 -34.14
C ILE A 752 -15.12 -15.04 -34.61
N ALA A 753 -14.95 -16.34 -34.34
CA ALA A 753 -15.97 -17.34 -34.59
C ALA A 753 -15.91 -18.50 -33.57
N LYS A 754 -17.08 -18.98 -33.15
CA LYS A 754 -17.28 -20.22 -32.38
C LYS A 754 -18.09 -21.18 -33.24
N VAL A 755 -17.55 -22.35 -33.53
CA VAL A 755 -18.15 -23.40 -34.38
C VAL A 755 -18.43 -24.62 -33.51
N GLU A 756 -19.69 -24.80 -33.13
CA GLU A 756 -20.13 -25.93 -32.31
C GLU A 756 -20.47 -27.12 -33.22
N GLY A 757 -19.92 -28.28 -32.88
CA GLY A 757 -20.11 -29.53 -33.61
C GLY A 757 -19.01 -29.87 -34.63
N ALA A 758 -18.02 -28.99 -34.84
CA ALA A 758 -16.91 -29.22 -35.77
C ALA A 758 -15.56 -29.32 -35.06
N LYS A 759 -14.70 -30.20 -35.55
CA LYS A 759 -13.25 -30.18 -35.28
C LYS A 759 -12.56 -29.17 -36.18
N PHE A 760 -11.42 -28.67 -35.73
CA PHE A 760 -10.60 -27.72 -36.48
C PHE A 760 -10.19 -28.28 -37.85
N SER A 761 -9.90 -29.59 -37.93
CA SER A 761 -9.53 -30.28 -39.17
C SER A 761 -10.68 -30.42 -40.18
N GLU A 762 -11.94 -30.27 -39.75
CA GLU A 762 -13.13 -30.39 -40.61
C GLU A 762 -13.49 -29.05 -41.26
N ILE A 763 -12.91 -27.94 -40.77
CA ILE A 763 -13.14 -26.60 -41.30
C ILE A 763 -12.10 -26.33 -42.40
N PRO A 764 -12.51 -26.01 -43.64
CA PRO A 764 -11.57 -25.70 -44.70
C PRO A 764 -10.62 -24.55 -44.33
N ALA A 765 -9.30 -24.78 -44.41
CA ALA A 765 -8.28 -23.80 -44.02
C ALA A 765 -8.42 -22.44 -44.75
N ALA A 766 -8.88 -22.46 -46.02
CA ALA A 766 -9.14 -21.25 -46.79
C ALA A 766 -10.23 -20.37 -46.18
N LEU A 767 -11.27 -20.97 -45.57
CA LEU A 767 -12.34 -20.24 -44.90
C LEU A 767 -11.85 -19.57 -43.62
N ILE A 768 -11.04 -20.28 -42.82
CA ILE A 768 -10.38 -19.74 -41.63
C ILE A 768 -9.47 -18.57 -42.00
N SER A 769 -8.60 -18.76 -42.99
CA SER A 769 -7.66 -17.73 -43.45
C SER A 769 -8.37 -16.45 -43.92
N SER A 770 -9.50 -16.58 -44.59
CA SER A 770 -10.29 -15.45 -45.09
C SER A 770 -10.79 -14.55 -43.96
N ILE A 771 -11.43 -15.13 -42.94
CA ILE A 771 -11.96 -14.35 -41.81
C ILE A 771 -10.85 -13.80 -40.91
N VAL A 772 -9.76 -14.55 -40.72
CA VAL A 772 -8.60 -14.08 -39.95
C VAL A 772 -7.94 -12.90 -40.65
N SER A 773 -7.71 -12.97 -41.96
CA SER A 773 -7.09 -11.89 -42.74
C SER A 773 -7.94 -10.61 -42.74
N ALA A 774 -9.26 -10.75 -42.88
CA ALA A 774 -10.19 -9.63 -42.77
C ALA A 774 -10.13 -9.01 -41.35
N SER A 775 -10.11 -9.84 -40.31
CA SER A 775 -10.04 -9.35 -38.92
C SER A 775 -8.73 -8.64 -38.59
N ASN A 776 -7.60 -9.11 -39.14
CA ASN A 776 -6.31 -8.47 -38.96
C ASN A 776 -6.23 -7.13 -39.72
N SER A 777 -6.93 -7.02 -40.85
CA SER A 777 -7.03 -5.76 -41.60
C SER A 777 -7.86 -4.74 -40.82
N ASP A 778 -8.95 -5.18 -40.22
CA ASP A 778 -9.79 -4.36 -39.33
C ASP A 778 -9.06 -3.90 -38.08
N ALA A 779 -8.31 -4.79 -37.42
CA ALA A 779 -7.47 -4.46 -36.26
C ALA A 779 -6.46 -3.33 -36.52
N ASN A 780 -5.99 -3.22 -37.77
CA ASN A 780 -4.97 -2.25 -38.18
C ASN A 780 -5.57 -1.04 -38.90
N ALA A 781 -6.90 -0.93 -38.97
CA ALA A 781 -7.57 0.16 -39.64
C ALA A 781 -7.24 1.51 -38.96
N THR A 782 -7.03 2.54 -39.77
CA THR A 782 -7.06 3.92 -39.28
C THR A 782 -8.50 4.35 -39.02
N SER A 783 -8.72 5.41 -38.23
CA SER A 783 -10.07 5.92 -37.95
C SER A 783 -10.93 6.21 -39.19
N ALA A 784 -10.30 6.47 -40.34
CA ALA A 784 -10.99 6.71 -41.61
C ALA A 784 -11.43 5.42 -42.33
N GLN A 785 -10.87 4.27 -41.96
CA GLN A 785 -11.08 2.97 -42.60
C GLN A 785 -11.95 2.02 -41.80
N GLU A 786 -12.06 2.21 -40.47
CA GLU A 786 -12.71 1.28 -39.52
C GLU A 786 -14.08 0.79 -39.99
N ALA A 787 -14.98 1.70 -40.38
CA ALA A 787 -16.32 1.31 -40.82
C ALA A 787 -16.31 0.40 -42.07
N ALA A 788 -15.35 0.62 -42.99
CA ALA A 788 -15.25 -0.16 -44.21
C ALA A 788 -14.58 -1.52 -43.96
N THR A 789 -13.55 -1.57 -43.11
CA THR A 789 -12.84 -2.81 -42.77
C THR A 789 -13.69 -3.72 -41.88
N GLU A 790 -14.45 -3.15 -40.94
CA GLU A 790 -15.37 -3.91 -40.10
C GLU A 790 -16.46 -4.52 -40.97
N TRP A 791 -17.00 -3.75 -41.92
CA TRP A 791 -18.00 -4.27 -42.86
C TRP A 791 -17.45 -5.40 -43.74
N ALA A 792 -16.22 -5.27 -44.24
CA ALA A 792 -15.55 -6.34 -44.99
C ALA A 792 -15.35 -7.61 -44.15
N LEU A 793 -15.05 -7.46 -42.85
CA LEU A 793 -15.00 -8.58 -41.91
C LEU A 793 -16.39 -9.20 -41.68
N VAL A 794 -17.44 -8.39 -41.50
CA VAL A 794 -18.82 -8.87 -41.36
C VAL A 794 -19.25 -9.67 -42.59
N GLU A 795 -18.91 -9.22 -43.80
CA GLU A 795 -19.17 -9.93 -45.04
C GLU A 795 -18.43 -11.28 -45.09
N ALA A 796 -17.14 -11.28 -44.76
CA ALA A 796 -16.34 -12.52 -44.69
C ALA A 796 -16.90 -13.52 -43.66
N LEU A 797 -17.35 -13.04 -42.49
CA LEU A 797 -17.95 -13.87 -41.44
C LEU A 797 -19.30 -14.44 -41.86
N ASN A 798 -20.11 -13.67 -42.60
CA ASN A 798 -21.36 -14.18 -43.16
C ASN A 798 -21.10 -15.25 -44.21
N LEU A 799 -20.16 -15.02 -45.13
CA LEU A 799 -19.75 -16.02 -46.13
C LEU A 799 -19.21 -17.29 -45.49
N PHE A 800 -18.42 -17.17 -44.41
CA PHE A 800 -17.94 -18.29 -43.61
C PHE A 800 -19.11 -19.10 -43.04
N ARG A 801 -20.05 -18.43 -42.37
CA ARG A 801 -21.20 -19.06 -41.71
C ARG A 801 -22.15 -19.75 -42.71
N THR A 802 -22.41 -19.13 -43.86
CA THR A 802 -23.35 -19.64 -44.86
C THR A 802 -22.70 -20.56 -45.88
N ASN A 803 -21.40 -20.85 -45.76
CA ASN A 803 -20.71 -21.75 -46.68
C ASN A 803 -21.33 -23.16 -46.63
N THR A 804 -21.45 -23.80 -47.78
CA THR A 804 -22.04 -25.15 -47.87
C THR A 804 -21.29 -26.21 -47.05
N ALA A 805 -19.99 -26.04 -46.85
CA ALA A 805 -19.17 -26.91 -45.99
C ALA A 805 -19.45 -26.73 -44.49
N MET A 806 -20.13 -25.65 -44.12
CA MET A 806 -20.35 -25.23 -42.73
C MET A 806 -21.81 -25.38 -42.28
N LYS A 807 -22.71 -25.82 -43.19
CA LYS A 807 -24.18 -25.84 -43.00
C LYS A 807 -24.68 -26.69 -41.81
N ASP A 808 -23.89 -27.70 -41.40
CA ASP A 808 -24.27 -28.68 -40.38
C ASP A 808 -23.79 -28.25 -38.97
N PHE A 809 -23.16 -27.07 -38.85
CA PHE A 809 -22.60 -26.56 -37.60
C PHE A 809 -23.31 -25.30 -37.11
N MET A 810 -23.35 -25.13 -35.78
CA MET A 810 -23.84 -23.91 -35.16
C MET A 810 -22.69 -22.92 -35.01
N ILE A 811 -22.81 -21.77 -35.68
CA ILE A 811 -21.71 -20.81 -35.80
C ILE A 811 -22.14 -19.46 -35.26
N SER A 812 -21.40 -18.96 -34.28
CA SER A 812 -21.53 -17.59 -33.79
C SER A 812 -20.29 -16.79 -34.19
N CYS A 813 -20.48 -15.63 -34.79
CA CYS A 813 -19.38 -14.76 -35.23
C CYS A 813 -19.39 -13.42 -34.47
N TYR A 814 -18.22 -12.81 -34.35
CA TYR A 814 -18.02 -11.58 -33.59
C TYR A 814 -17.07 -10.62 -34.30
N THR A 815 -17.34 -9.33 -34.16
CA THR A 815 -16.42 -8.23 -34.54
C THR A 815 -16.23 -7.32 -33.34
N TYR A 816 -15.12 -6.57 -33.32
CA TYR A 816 -14.68 -5.81 -32.16
C TYR A 816 -14.07 -4.48 -32.56
N ASP A 817 -14.25 -3.48 -31.70
CA ASP A 817 -13.32 -2.37 -31.56
C ASP A 817 -12.22 -2.82 -30.57
N PRO A 818 -10.95 -3.01 -31.00
CA PRO A 818 -9.89 -3.45 -30.11
C PRO A 818 -9.76 -2.54 -28.88
N LEU A 819 -9.60 -3.16 -27.70
CA LEU A 819 -9.54 -2.50 -26.38
C LEU A 819 -10.84 -1.78 -25.93
N VAL A 820 -11.93 -1.90 -26.68
CA VAL A 820 -13.25 -1.35 -26.30
C VAL A 820 -14.26 -2.47 -26.04
N GLY A 821 -14.50 -3.33 -27.02
CA GLY A 821 -15.43 -4.45 -26.88
C GLY A 821 -16.05 -4.91 -28.20
N VAL A 822 -17.00 -5.84 -28.12
CA VAL A 822 -17.76 -6.36 -29.28
C VAL A 822 -18.53 -5.23 -29.94
N THR A 823 -18.51 -5.16 -31.27
CA THR A 823 -19.30 -4.22 -32.09
C THR A 823 -20.46 -4.91 -32.80
N LYS A 824 -20.26 -6.15 -33.26
CA LYS A 824 -21.33 -7.01 -33.80
C LYS A 824 -21.25 -8.42 -33.26
N MET A 825 -22.41 -9.02 -33.03
CA MET A 825 -22.58 -10.45 -32.80
C MET A 825 -23.52 -11.01 -33.87
N ILE A 826 -23.08 -12.05 -34.58
CA ILE A 826 -23.90 -12.79 -35.54
C ILE A 826 -24.17 -14.17 -34.92
N PRO A 827 -25.33 -14.40 -34.28
CA PRO A 827 -25.68 -15.69 -33.71
C PRO A 827 -25.92 -16.74 -34.81
N PRO A 828 -26.08 -18.04 -34.46
CA PRO A 828 -26.33 -19.09 -35.44
C PRO A 828 -27.58 -18.84 -36.32
N THR A 829 -28.58 -18.13 -35.77
CA THR A 829 -29.79 -17.70 -36.48
C THR A 829 -29.51 -16.69 -37.60
N GLY A 830 -28.36 -16.00 -37.57
CA GLY A 830 -27.98 -14.94 -38.50
C GLY A 830 -28.58 -13.57 -38.18
N LEU A 831 -29.41 -13.45 -37.13
CA LEU A 831 -30.00 -12.18 -36.72
C LEU A 831 -28.98 -11.35 -35.94
N MET A 832 -28.26 -10.49 -36.68
CA MET A 832 -27.14 -9.71 -36.15
C MET A 832 -27.58 -8.70 -35.08
N GLU A 833 -26.81 -8.64 -33.99
CA GLU A 833 -26.89 -7.59 -32.97
C GLU A 833 -25.75 -6.58 -33.15
N THR A 834 -26.04 -5.30 -32.94
CA THR A 834 -25.04 -4.21 -32.97
C THR A 834 -24.86 -3.58 -31.59
N TYR A 835 -23.63 -3.48 -31.15
CA TYR A 835 -23.22 -2.91 -29.87
C TYR A 835 -22.61 -1.53 -30.12
N GLN A 836 -23.23 -0.49 -29.56
CA GLN A 836 -22.80 0.89 -29.73
C GLN A 836 -22.20 1.43 -28.43
N TYR A 837 -21.09 2.15 -28.54
CA TYR A 837 -20.40 2.76 -27.42
C TYR A 837 -20.52 4.28 -27.44
N ASP A 838 -20.52 4.90 -26.27
CA ASP A 838 -20.49 6.36 -26.14
C ASP A 838 -19.08 6.95 -26.42
N THR A 839 -18.96 8.27 -26.31
CA THR A 839 -17.70 8.99 -26.52
C THR A 839 -16.61 8.66 -25.49
N TYR A 840 -16.93 7.92 -24.42
CA TYR A 840 -16.00 7.46 -23.39
C TYR A 840 -15.73 5.94 -23.47
N ASN A 841 -16.12 5.29 -24.58
CA ASN A 841 -15.96 3.85 -24.82
C ASN A 841 -16.73 2.96 -23.84
N ARG A 842 -17.95 3.36 -23.49
CA ARG A 842 -18.85 2.57 -22.63
C ARG A 842 -20.07 2.14 -23.42
N LEU A 843 -20.56 0.93 -23.15
CA LEU A 843 -21.72 0.38 -23.85
C LEU A 843 -22.93 1.29 -23.65
N HIS A 844 -23.44 1.84 -24.75
CA HIS A 844 -24.56 2.77 -24.75
C HIS A 844 -25.84 2.05 -25.17
N ARG A 845 -25.81 1.28 -26.27
CA ARG A 845 -26.99 0.60 -26.82
C ARG A 845 -26.63 -0.77 -27.38
N VAL A 846 -27.58 -1.70 -27.31
CA VAL A 846 -27.58 -2.95 -28.08
C VAL A 846 -28.78 -2.90 -29.00
N LEU A 847 -28.55 -3.01 -30.30
CA LEU A 847 -29.56 -2.89 -31.35
C LEU A 847 -29.75 -4.23 -32.07
N ASP A 848 -30.96 -4.52 -32.50
CA ASP A 848 -31.24 -5.63 -33.41
C ASP A 848 -30.89 -5.30 -34.87
N VAL A 849 -31.19 -6.24 -35.78
CA VAL A 849 -30.96 -6.10 -37.22
C VAL A 849 -31.75 -4.95 -37.86
N ASN A 850 -32.87 -4.53 -37.26
CA ASN A 850 -33.71 -3.42 -37.73
C ASN A 850 -33.31 -2.07 -37.11
N GLY A 851 -32.27 -2.05 -36.26
CA GLY A 851 -31.85 -0.86 -35.52
C GLY A 851 -32.70 -0.54 -34.30
N VAL A 852 -33.57 -1.47 -33.86
CA VAL A 852 -34.39 -1.32 -32.66
C VAL A 852 -33.53 -1.61 -31.42
N ALA A 853 -33.57 -0.72 -30.43
CA ALA A 853 -32.84 -0.90 -29.20
C ALA A 853 -33.43 -2.06 -28.37
N LEU A 854 -32.62 -3.11 -28.16
CA LEU A 854 -32.89 -4.21 -27.25
C LEU A 854 -32.55 -3.81 -25.80
N LYS A 855 -31.47 -3.02 -25.64
CA LYS A 855 -31.00 -2.49 -24.35
C LYS A 855 -30.41 -1.10 -24.54
N GLU A 856 -30.58 -0.22 -23.55
CA GLU A 856 -29.98 1.11 -23.50
C GLU A 856 -29.47 1.41 -22.10
N TYR A 857 -28.30 2.05 -22.02
CA TYR A 857 -27.62 2.43 -20.78
C TYR A 857 -27.40 3.94 -20.75
N GLN A 858 -27.80 4.59 -19.66
CA GLN A 858 -27.59 6.02 -19.45
C GLN A 858 -26.59 6.25 -18.33
N TYR A 859 -25.63 7.15 -18.57
CA TYR A 859 -24.56 7.47 -17.63
C TYR A 859 -24.62 8.96 -17.25
N ASN A 860 -25.16 9.25 -16.07
CA ASN A 860 -25.39 10.62 -15.61
C ASN A 860 -24.15 11.22 -14.91
N TYR A 861 -23.57 12.28 -15.49
CA TYR A 861 -22.52 13.12 -14.88
C TYR A 861 -22.95 14.57 -14.88
N LYS A 862 -22.41 15.35 -13.94
CA LYS A 862 -22.65 16.79 -13.89
C LYS A 862 -21.68 17.46 -14.87
N GLN A 863 -22.23 18.19 -15.86
CA GLN A 863 -21.44 18.94 -16.85
C GLN A 863 -20.73 20.14 -16.21
#